data_AF-A0A6A4HYF6-F1
#
_entry.id   AF-A0A6A4HYF6-F1
#
_cell.length_a   1.000
_cell.length_b   1.000
_cell.length_c   1.000
_cell.angle_alpha   90.00
_cell.angle_beta   90.00
_cell.angle_gamma   90.00
#
_symmetry.space_group_name_H-M   'P 1'
#
loop_
_entity.id
_entity.type
_entity.pdbx_description
1 polymer ?
#
loop_
_entity_poly.entity_id
_entity_poly.type
_entity_poly.pdbx_seq_one_letter_code
_entity_poly.pdbx_strand_id
1 'polypeptide(L)'
;MQFSRESHIFHPTISNLLPQENSTTSSISKLSLGIEDVSKQIKTLVTTHHEDLLSQAANANQLSGSLTSVKSDLIDLDSSVEKLRRKISDPYQSLHTSLSRLQKFQQASDVLRRTSRFVVLARRLEGQMVEMDGLSTTDLSQTHDTIKRSGLAVQTKTSALTSSTGLSGDTGDEKERTIAKAALSIAELGKLCRVEVFQCYSFFLAVALIDGPGASDPGAKSKTDLDERNFNLRSIHAIAAHIPFIEDARAKVSNEMEYMIVTGLTTLNQSLLASSLQTAYNLGVLPQQVQTLMTELAQDVEDRIKRAFDLTRISKDASKDGSASPSLGSTGQQYKSRVRTEPTNLTAPQYTAALWARLEKMTEEMADCCIKVYTLEKVLKLKRDTVSQTVFLDEAMTILENKPSATFWTALCRALEKHARDSARGSSFIQQTLSTGYPKLLRLFHEFFAKIAVHTDTVYSSAHQSPETVLVLRSLAHFETLYLSRSTNKLNESVAQAFPNNGARAAPSANDGLNIARTVTNELDSARFDPIFVRSVAKNVVSSLDMMISRADSLITKDRSAVLLSGPTATPAQALNAAAATCLYHCHSRLVKLREEHNDVLYQMISPSIDKIRVMYERVVDPLLTAIRRELGAIVARLHRIDFGKSVDRAGGMGGPSFYMKDLVDKLSFIKTEVLSKYSVEGESHTWVMSIVKFVLRTFVLHVSITQPLSETGKLQLTTDMTELEFALSAFMVDGSQSKKRGGNLESLGDEYRLLRAMRPLLFLENAQLANPKDTSGVPPLIVLHHILVRSPLPLPHSLHGWQEAEYVRWVDEHSEEEARTLIEGGLAHWEKTNETEGRDPKDAKEYILLARTVLQNASK
;
A
#
# COMPACT_ATOMS: atom_id res chain seq x y z
N MET A 1 52.66 -66.78 -49.58
CA MET A 1 53.19 -68.16 -49.70
C MET A 1 54.15 -68.20 -50.91
N GLN A 2 54.92 -69.27 -51.17
CA GLN A 2 56.30 -69.19 -51.71
C GLN A 2 56.66 -70.21 -52.84
N PHE A 3 57.77 -69.95 -53.60
CA PHE A 3 58.56 -70.76 -54.60
C PHE A 3 58.21 -70.65 -56.13
N SER A 4 58.99 -71.08 -57.18
CA SER A 4 60.44 -71.04 -57.65
C SER A 4 60.60 -71.89 -58.99
N ARG A 5 61.67 -71.99 -59.85
CA ARG A 5 63.07 -71.46 -59.99
C ARG A 5 63.66 -71.43 -61.48
N GLU A 6 64.99 -71.62 -61.70
CA GLU A 6 65.93 -71.34 -62.87
C GLU A 6 66.52 -72.61 -63.61
N SER A 7 67.33 -72.68 -64.73
CA SER A 7 67.69 -71.87 -65.96
C SER A 7 68.77 -72.58 -66.91
N HIS A 8 69.16 -71.99 -68.10
CA HIS A 8 70.47 -72.11 -68.88
C HIS A 8 70.81 -73.35 -69.84
N ILE A 9 71.77 -73.46 -70.85
CA ILE A 9 72.72 -72.60 -71.69
C ILE A 9 73.49 -73.32 -72.91
N PHE A 10 73.73 -72.64 -74.08
CA PHE A 10 74.88 -72.59 -75.13
C PHE A 10 75.40 -73.67 -76.21
N HIS A 11 75.50 -73.26 -77.54
CA HIS A 11 76.59 -73.20 -78.64
C HIS A 11 77.56 -74.37 -79.16
N PRO A 12 78.55 -74.28 -80.16
CA PRO A 12 78.78 -73.66 -81.54
C PRO A 12 79.76 -74.30 -82.68
N THR A 13 79.77 -73.82 -83.98
CA THR A 13 80.90 -73.49 -85.02
C THR A 13 81.71 -74.37 -86.10
N ILE A 14 81.90 -73.83 -87.37
CA ILE A 14 83.14 -73.58 -88.28
C ILE A 14 83.70 -74.43 -89.53
N SER A 15 84.13 -73.76 -90.67
CA SER A 15 85.38 -73.89 -91.58
C SER A 15 85.35 -73.91 -93.18
N ASN A 16 86.53 -73.84 -93.91
CA ASN A 16 86.72 -73.26 -95.31
C ASN A 16 88.02 -73.64 -96.21
N LEU A 17 88.07 -73.31 -97.56
CA LEU A 17 89.19 -73.00 -98.56
C LEU A 17 90.08 -73.98 -99.46
N LEU A 18 90.18 -73.67 -100.81
CA LEU A 18 91.32 -73.61 -101.84
C LEU A 18 92.30 -74.82 -102.19
N PRO A 19 93.26 -74.79 -103.20
CA PRO A 19 93.54 -73.94 -104.42
C PRO A 19 93.98 -74.64 -105.76
N GLN A 20 94.16 -73.83 -106.83
CA GLN A 20 95.04 -73.99 -108.03
C GLN A 20 94.78 -75.12 -109.08
N GLU A 21 95.66 -75.24 -110.09
CA GLU A 21 95.29 -75.47 -111.50
C GLU A 21 95.87 -76.80 -112.08
N ASN A 22 95.67 -77.22 -113.34
CA ASN A 22 95.13 -76.59 -114.57
C ASN A 22 94.40 -77.64 -115.47
N SER A 23 94.21 -77.37 -116.77
CA SER A 23 93.56 -78.22 -117.79
C SER A 23 92.08 -78.55 -117.50
N THR A 24 91.23 -77.55 -117.75
CA THR A 24 89.79 -77.52 -117.44
C THR A 24 88.97 -78.67 -118.03
N THR A 25 89.38 -79.25 -119.16
CA THR A 25 88.62 -80.28 -119.89
C THR A 25 88.42 -81.57 -119.08
N SER A 26 89.35 -81.92 -118.18
CA SER A 26 89.24 -83.15 -117.37
C SER A 26 88.28 -83.05 -116.18
N SER A 27 88.01 -81.83 -115.70
CA SER A 27 87.17 -81.60 -114.52
C SER A 27 85.68 -81.69 -114.83
N ILE A 28 85.27 -81.31 -116.05
CA ILE A 28 83.87 -81.27 -116.47
C ILE A 28 83.26 -82.69 -116.52
N SER A 29 84.00 -83.68 -117.03
CA SER A 29 83.50 -85.07 -117.13
C SER A 29 83.26 -85.72 -115.76
N LYS A 30 84.06 -85.36 -114.74
CA LYS A 30 83.84 -85.82 -113.36
C LYS A 30 82.63 -85.17 -112.69
N LEU A 31 82.32 -83.91 -113.03
CA LEU A 31 81.21 -83.18 -112.41
C LEU A 31 79.84 -83.76 -112.83
N SER A 32 79.65 -84.07 -114.12
CA SER A 32 78.38 -84.63 -114.62
C SER A 32 78.03 -85.97 -113.94
N LEU A 33 79.00 -86.86 -113.75
CA LEU A 33 78.80 -88.13 -113.06
C LEU A 33 78.35 -87.97 -111.59
N GLY A 34 78.79 -86.91 -110.90
CA GLY A 34 78.38 -86.64 -109.53
C GLY A 34 76.94 -86.12 -109.40
N ILE A 35 76.43 -85.42 -110.42
CA ILE A 35 75.07 -84.86 -110.41
C ILE A 35 74.00 -85.95 -110.54
N GLU A 36 74.28 -86.99 -111.32
CA GLU A 36 73.30 -88.04 -111.65
C GLU A 36 72.99 -88.96 -110.44
N ASP A 37 73.97 -89.23 -109.57
CA ASP A 37 73.77 -90.07 -108.39
C ASP A 37 72.97 -89.37 -107.26
N VAL A 38 73.20 -88.06 -107.05
CA VAL A 38 72.47 -87.26 -106.03
C VAL A 38 70.97 -87.23 -106.33
N SER A 39 70.58 -87.11 -107.61
CA SER A 39 69.17 -87.10 -108.02
C SER A 39 68.43 -88.39 -107.64
N LYS A 40 69.16 -89.51 -107.58
CA LYS A 40 68.63 -90.84 -107.30
C LYS A 40 68.28 -91.04 -105.82
N GLN A 41 69.04 -90.44 -104.91
CA GLN A 41 68.81 -90.58 -103.46
C GLN A 41 67.55 -89.84 -102.98
N ILE A 42 67.29 -88.64 -103.52
CA ILE A 42 66.17 -87.78 -103.10
C ILE A 42 64.81 -88.44 -103.35
N LYS A 43 64.63 -89.13 -104.49
CA LYS A 43 63.36 -89.80 -104.82
C LYS A 43 62.97 -90.87 -103.79
N THR A 44 63.94 -91.64 -103.31
CA THR A 44 63.71 -92.75 -102.38
C THR A 44 63.16 -92.29 -101.02
N LEU A 45 63.61 -91.13 -100.53
CA LEU A 45 63.22 -90.59 -99.22
C LEU A 45 61.80 -90.01 -99.21
N VAL A 46 61.37 -89.40 -100.32
CA VAL A 46 60.02 -88.80 -100.43
C VAL A 46 58.93 -89.87 -100.47
N THR A 47 59.23 -91.05 -101.05
CA THR A 47 58.24 -92.13 -101.20
C THR A 47 57.90 -92.89 -99.92
N THR A 48 58.67 -92.77 -98.82
CA THR A 48 58.47 -93.60 -97.61
C THR A 48 57.65 -92.98 -96.49
N HIS A 49 57.29 -91.69 -96.56
CA HIS A 49 56.74 -90.95 -95.40
C HIS A 49 55.47 -90.11 -95.68
N HIS A 50 54.67 -90.43 -96.70
CA HIS A 50 53.58 -89.54 -97.12
C HIS A 50 52.28 -89.61 -96.28
N GLU A 51 51.98 -90.71 -95.57
CA GLU A 51 50.70 -90.86 -94.86
C GLU A 51 50.65 -90.18 -93.48
N ASP A 52 51.70 -90.30 -92.66
CA ASP A 52 51.73 -89.75 -91.30
C ASP A 52 51.43 -88.23 -91.29
N LEU A 53 51.98 -87.51 -92.28
CA LEU A 53 51.80 -86.07 -92.51
C LEU A 53 50.35 -85.65 -92.75
N LEU A 54 49.52 -86.51 -93.37
CA LEU A 54 48.12 -86.19 -93.65
C LEU A 54 47.25 -86.30 -92.39
N SER A 55 47.58 -87.23 -91.48
CA SER A 55 46.78 -87.49 -90.28
C SER A 55 46.77 -86.32 -89.28
N GLN A 56 47.94 -85.72 -89.02
CA GLN A 56 48.08 -84.64 -88.03
C GLN A 56 47.44 -83.33 -88.52
N ALA A 57 47.42 -83.08 -89.82
CA ALA A 57 46.82 -81.89 -90.41
C ALA A 57 45.30 -81.82 -90.19
N ALA A 58 44.60 -82.97 -90.24
CA ALA A 58 43.15 -83.03 -90.09
C ALA A 58 42.68 -82.62 -88.68
N ASN A 59 43.27 -83.21 -87.64
CA ASN A 59 42.87 -82.99 -86.24
C ASN A 59 43.16 -81.55 -85.77
N ALA A 60 44.30 -80.97 -86.20
CA ALA A 60 44.63 -79.58 -85.89
C ALA A 60 43.61 -78.58 -86.48
N ASN A 61 43.09 -78.87 -87.67
CA ASN A 61 42.13 -78.02 -88.35
C ASN A 61 40.75 -78.02 -87.66
N GLN A 62 40.31 -79.15 -87.11
CA GLN A 62 39.02 -79.26 -86.45
C GLN A 62 38.96 -78.51 -85.11
N LEU A 63 40.04 -78.56 -84.32
CA LEU A 63 40.13 -77.79 -83.05
C LEU A 63 40.16 -76.28 -83.30
N SER A 64 40.79 -75.85 -84.41
CA SER A 64 40.81 -74.45 -84.84
C SER A 64 39.40 -73.89 -85.06
N GLY A 65 38.50 -74.67 -85.67
CA GLY A 65 37.11 -74.26 -85.93
C GLY A 65 36.28 -73.97 -84.67
N SER A 66 36.40 -74.82 -83.64
CA SER A 66 35.70 -74.57 -82.36
C SER A 66 36.27 -73.34 -81.64
N LEU A 67 37.58 -73.14 -81.70
CA LEU A 67 38.24 -71.99 -81.07
C LEU A 67 37.90 -70.66 -81.78
N THR A 68 37.76 -70.66 -83.10
CA THR A 68 37.33 -69.46 -83.84
C THR A 68 35.85 -69.13 -83.61
N SER A 69 34.97 -70.13 -83.44
CA SER A 69 33.57 -69.89 -83.04
C SER A 69 33.49 -69.19 -81.69
N VAL A 70 34.05 -69.78 -80.63
CA VAL A 70 34.01 -69.20 -79.27
C VAL A 70 34.67 -67.83 -79.21
N LYS A 71 35.72 -67.59 -80.03
CA LYS A 71 36.32 -66.27 -80.18
C LYS A 71 35.36 -65.26 -80.85
N SER A 72 34.57 -65.68 -81.84
CA SER A 72 33.54 -64.84 -82.45
C SER A 72 32.44 -64.50 -81.45
N ASP A 73 31.89 -65.50 -80.76
CA ASP A 73 30.80 -65.33 -79.78
C ASP A 73 31.20 -64.35 -78.66
N LEU A 74 32.46 -64.42 -78.21
CA LEU A 74 33.01 -63.54 -77.18
C LEU A 74 33.25 -62.11 -77.71
N ILE A 75 33.66 -61.93 -78.97
CA ILE A 75 33.73 -60.63 -79.65
C ILE A 75 32.33 -60.01 -79.82
N ASP A 76 31.33 -60.81 -80.18
CA ASP A 76 29.95 -60.34 -80.34
C ASP A 76 29.32 -59.96 -78.99
N LEU A 77 29.62 -60.69 -77.92
CA LEU A 77 29.24 -60.34 -76.56
C LEU A 77 29.91 -59.04 -76.08
N ASP A 78 31.23 -58.89 -76.26
CA ASP A 78 31.95 -57.67 -75.91
C ASP A 78 31.42 -56.46 -76.69
N SER A 79 31.17 -56.62 -78.00
CA SER A 79 30.53 -55.59 -78.82
C SER A 79 29.12 -55.23 -78.33
N SER A 80 28.41 -56.18 -77.69
CA SER A 80 27.07 -55.98 -77.15
C SER A 80 27.10 -55.26 -75.79
N VAL A 81 28.10 -55.55 -74.96
CA VAL A 81 28.39 -54.80 -73.73
C VAL A 81 28.84 -53.36 -74.07
N GLU A 82 29.69 -53.17 -75.09
CA GLU A 82 30.02 -51.85 -75.63
C GLU A 82 28.77 -51.08 -76.12
N LYS A 83 27.90 -51.74 -76.91
CA LYS A 83 26.64 -51.15 -77.38
C LYS A 83 25.73 -50.75 -76.22
N LEU A 84 25.65 -51.56 -75.16
CA LEU A 84 24.86 -51.26 -73.96
C LEU A 84 25.45 -50.06 -73.18
N ARG A 85 26.78 -50.05 -72.98
CA ARG A 85 27.51 -48.94 -72.34
C ARG A 85 27.27 -47.62 -73.07
N ARG A 86 27.46 -47.61 -74.39
CA ARG A 86 27.25 -46.42 -75.25
C ARG A 86 25.79 -45.97 -75.33
N LYS A 87 24.81 -46.86 -75.10
CA LYS A 87 23.37 -46.53 -75.09
C LYS A 87 22.80 -46.13 -73.73
N ILE A 88 23.41 -46.56 -72.61
CA ILE A 88 22.83 -46.37 -71.27
C ILE A 88 23.81 -45.67 -70.32
N SER A 89 25.01 -46.22 -70.12
CA SER A 89 26.01 -45.64 -69.20
C SER A 89 26.44 -44.25 -69.64
N ASP A 90 26.85 -44.10 -70.90
CA ASP A 90 27.47 -42.85 -71.36
C ASP A 90 26.42 -41.72 -71.48
N PRO A 91 25.18 -41.96 -71.94
CA PRO A 91 24.07 -41.01 -71.83
C PRO A 91 23.67 -40.69 -70.38
N TYR A 92 23.70 -41.66 -69.46
CA TYR A 92 23.43 -41.40 -68.03
C TYR A 92 24.50 -40.50 -67.39
N GLN A 93 25.77 -40.72 -67.70
CA GLN A 93 26.87 -39.85 -67.26
C GLN A 93 26.78 -38.44 -67.88
N SER A 94 26.38 -38.35 -69.16
CA SER A 94 26.12 -37.08 -69.85
C SER A 94 24.92 -36.32 -69.25
N LEU A 95 23.84 -37.04 -68.91
CA LEU A 95 22.67 -36.50 -68.21
C LEU A 95 23.04 -36.01 -66.81
N HIS A 96 23.75 -36.83 -66.02
CA HIS A 96 24.17 -36.49 -64.67
C HIS A 96 25.07 -35.26 -64.66
N THR A 97 26.10 -35.21 -65.51
CA THR A 97 26.98 -34.03 -65.64
C THR A 97 26.24 -32.79 -66.14
N SER A 98 25.24 -32.94 -67.02
CA SER A 98 24.37 -31.83 -67.45
C SER A 98 23.45 -31.35 -66.31
N LEU A 99 22.94 -32.25 -65.49
CA LEU A 99 22.12 -31.95 -64.31
C LEU A 99 22.96 -31.22 -63.24
N SER A 100 24.19 -31.68 -62.96
CA SER A 100 25.13 -30.99 -62.09
C SER A 100 25.53 -29.61 -62.61
N ARG A 101 25.66 -29.43 -63.94
CA ARG A 101 25.86 -28.11 -64.57
C ARG A 101 24.64 -27.20 -64.37
N LEU A 102 23.44 -27.71 -64.55
CA LEU A 102 22.19 -26.96 -64.32
C LEU A 102 22.02 -26.54 -62.86
N GLN A 103 22.29 -27.45 -61.91
CA GLN A 103 22.30 -27.16 -60.47
C GLN A 103 23.30 -26.05 -60.13
N LYS A 104 24.55 -26.16 -60.62
CA LYS A 104 25.59 -25.13 -60.40
C LYS A 104 25.22 -23.79 -61.04
N PHE A 105 24.55 -23.80 -62.20
CA PHE A 105 24.03 -22.58 -62.83
C PHE A 105 22.88 -21.94 -62.02
N GLN A 106 21.96 -22.73 -61.48
CA GLN A 106 20.90 -22.25 -60.59
C GLN A 106 21.47 -21.66 -59.30
N GLN A 107 22.40 -22.36 -58.64
CA GLN A 107 23.13 -21.86 -57.47
C GLN A 107 23.85 -20.54 -57.77
N ALA A 108 24.58 -20.45 -58.89
CA ALA A 108 25.26 -19.23 -59.31
C ALA A 108 24.28 -18.08 -59.59
N SER A 109 23.13 -18.37 -60.22
CA SER A 109 22.08 -17.38 -60.49
C SER A 109 21.47 -16.82 -59.20
N ASP A 110 21.18 -17.68 -58.22
CA ASP A 110 20.64 -17.24 -56.93
C ASP A 110 21.67 -16.51 -56.07
N VAL A 111 22.94 -16.92 -56.08
CA VAL A 111 24.03 -16.16 -55.46
C VAL A 111 24.19 -14.78 -56.10
N LEU A 112 24.14 -14.69 -57.44
CA LEU A 112 24.20 -13.43 -58.17
C LEU A 112 23.00 -12.52 -57.86
N ARG A 113 21.79 -13.07 -57.77
CA ARG A 113 20.56 -12.35 -57.37
C ARG A 113 20.65 -11.82 -55.93
N ARG A 114 21.13 -12.62 -54.99
CA ARG A 114 21.33 -12.19 -53.59
C ARG A 114 22.43 -11.11 -53.49
N THR A 115 23.52 -11.26 -54.25
CA THR A 115 24.61 -10.27 -54.34
C THR A 115 24.12 -8.94 -54.94
N SER A 116 23.30 -9.00 -56.00
CA SER A 116 22.68 -7.81 -56.60
C SER A 116 21.78 -7.08 -55.61
N ARG A 117 20.92 -7.80 -54.86
CA ARG A 117 20.10 -7.22 -53.78
C ARG A 117 20.96 -6.59 -52.68
N PHE A 118 22.04 -7.26 -52.25
CA PHE A 118 22.98 -6.73 -51.28
C PHE A 118 23.61 -5.40 -51.75
N VAL A 119 24.09 -5.31 -53.00
CA VAL A 119 24.69 -4.07 -53.53
C VAL A 119 23.68 -2.92 -53.62
N VAL A 120 22.43 -3.19 -54.00
CA VAL A 120 21.37 -2.16 -54.02
C VAL A 120 21.07 -1.64 -52.61
N LEU A 121 21.02 -2.52 -51.61
CA LEU A 121 20.76 -2.16 -50.22
C LEU A 121 21.96 -1.49 -49.54
N ALA A 122 23.19 -1.88 -49.88
CA ALA A 122 24.41 -1.23 -49.42
C ALA A 122 24.47 0.22 -49.91
N ARG A 123 24.18 0.47 -51.20
CA ARG A 123 24.06 1.83 -51.76
C ARG A 123 22.91 2.64 -51.15
N ARG A 124 21.80 1.99 -50.79
CA ARG A 124 20.69 2.64 -50.06
C ARG A 124 21.14 3.08 -48.66
N LEU A 125 21.91 2.25 -47.96
CA LEU A 125 22.50 2.57 -46.66
C LEU A 125 23.57 3.67 -46.76
N GLU A 126 24.45 3.63 -47.77
CA GLU A 126 25.43 4.69 -48.07
C GLU A 126 24.74 6.05 -48.20
N GLY A 127 23.67 6.14 -49.01
CA GLY A 127 22.87 7.36 -49.14
C GLY A 127 22.23 7.81 -47.82
N GLN A 128 21.64 6.89 -47.05
CA GLN A 128 21.00 7.20 -45.76
C GLN A 128 22.00 7.62 -44.68
N MET A 129 23.24 7.13 -44.71
CA MET A 129 24.30 7.59 -43.80
C MET A 129 24.80 8.98 -44.16
N VAL A 130 24.91 9.32 -45.45
CA VAL A 130 25.24 10.69 -45.90
C VAL A 130 24.11 11.67 -45.56
N GLU A 131 22.84 11.26 -45.68
CA GLU A 131 21.65 12.03 -45.27
C GLU A 131 21.67 12.32 -43.75
N MET A 132 21.96 11.31 -42.93
CA MET A 132 22.06 11.41 -41.47
C MET A 132 23.25 12.27 -40.99
N ASP A 133 24.44 12.07 -41.57
CA ASP A 133 25.63 12.88 -41.25
C ASP A 133 25.41 14.35 -41.68
N GLY A 134 24.77 14.59 -42.84
CA GLY A 134 24.45 15.93 -43.36
C GLY A 134 23.51 16.71 -42.45
N LEU A 135 22.37 16.11 -42.06
CA LEU A 135 21.43 16.71 -41.10
C LEU A 135 22.14 17.08 -39.79
N SER A 136 22.99 16.19 -39.27
CA SER A 136 23.73 16.41 -38.02
C SER A 136 24.74 17.56 -38.05
N THR A 137 25.22 17.99 -39.23
CA THR A 137 26.07 19.18 -39.37
C THR A 137 25.30 20.51 -39.42
N THR A 138 23.99 20.44 -39.67
CA THR A 138 23.14 21.64 -39.81
C THR A 138 22.83 22.26 -38.43
N ASP A 139 22.63 21.44 -37.40
CA ASP A 139 22.37 21.91 -36.03
C ASP A 139 23.53 22.75 -35.46
N LEU A 140 24.77 22.45 -35.84
CA LEU A 140 25.96 23.17 -35.40
C LEU A 140 26.12 24.56 -36.04
N SER A 141 25.55 24.78 -37.23
CA SER A 141 25.74 26.02 -37.99
C SER A 141 24.66 27.08 -37.77
N GLN A 142 23.45 26.69 -37.33
CA GLN A 142 22.36 27.65 -37.05
C GLN A 142 22.60 28.56 -35.82
N THR A 143 23.62 28.28 -35.00
CA THR A 143 23.90 29.04 -33.77
C THR A 143 24.62 30.39 -33.98
N HIS A 144 25.09 30.71 -35.19
CA HIS A 144 26.00 31.85 -35.41
C HIS A 144 25.55 32.92 -36.43
N ASP A 145 24.61 32.62 -37.34
CA ASP A 145 24.22 33.53 -38.44
C ASP A 145 22.79 34.07 -38.32
N THR A 146 22.57 34.97 -37.35
CA THR A 146 21.32 35.76 -37.24
C THR A 146 21.48 37.24 -37.62
N ILE A 147 22.61 37.64 -38.23
CA ILE A 147 22.91 39.06 -38.55
C ILE A 147 23.52 39.27 -39.95
N LYS A 148 22.73 39.11 -41.04
CA LYS A 148 22.63 40.10 -42.16
C LYS A 148 21.76 39.67 -43.36
N ARG A 149 21.15 40.68 -43.99
CA ARG A 149 20.72 40.79 -45.39
C ARG A 149 19.60 39.87 -45.92
N SER A 150 18.39 40.42 -45.85
CA SER A 150 17.39 40.35 -46.92
C SER A 150 17.95 40.85 -48.27
N GLY A 151 17.46 40.33 -49.42
CA GLY A 151 18.00 40.76 -50.72
C GLY A 151 17.49 40.11 -52.03
N LEU A 152 16.17 40.08 -52.27
CA LEU A 152 15.48 39.96 -53.58
C LEU A 152 15.67 38.73 -54.51
N ALA A 153 14.56 38.41 -55.19
CA ALA A 153 14.40 37.83 -56.55
C ALA A 153 14.69 36.33 -56.83
N VAL A 154 14.04 35.66 -57.80
CA VAL A 154 12.60 35.62 -58.19
C VAL A 154 12.35 34.48 -59.21
N GLN A 155 11.24 33.73 -59.07
CA GLN A 155 10.67 32.78 -60.07
C GLN A 155 11.55 31.53 -60.44
N THR A 156 11.03 30.40 -60.94
CA THR A 156 9.67 30.05 -61.45
C THR A 156 9.35 28.54 -61.27
N LYS A 157 8.13 28.19 -60.83
CA LYS A 157 7.29 26.99 -61.20
C LYS A 157 7.89 25.54 -61.12
N THR A 158 7.14 24.46 -60.81
CA THR A 158 5.69 24.28 -60.56
C THR A 158 5.43 23.12 -59.58
N SER A 159 4.79 23.45 -58.45
CA SER A 159 3.67 22.74 -57.78
C SER A 159 3.39 21.24 -58.06
N ALA A 160 3.40 20.46 -56.98
CA ALA A 160 2.27 19.61 -56.59
C ALA A 160 1.99 19.88 -55.09
N LEU A 161 0.74 20.16 -54.70
CA LEU A 161 0.40 20.60 -53.33
C LEU A 161 -0.35 19.52 -52.55
N THR A 162 0.07 19.33 -51.30
CA THR A 162 -0.83 19.07 -50.16
C THR A 162 -0.38 19.91 -48.97
N SER A 163 -1.31 20.66 -48.37
CA SER A 163 -1.16 21.56 -47.20
C SER A 163 -0.57 20.83 -45.98
N SER A 164 0.53 21.29 -45.37
CA SER A 164 0.65 22.35 -44.33
C SER A 164 -0.18 22.07 -43.07
N THR A 165 0.33 22.20 -41.83
CA THR A 165 1.19 23.27 -41.28
C THR A 165 2.07 22.81 -40.10
N GLY A 166 3.29 23.36 -39.93
CA GLY A 166 4.11 23.12 -38.72
C GLY A 166 5.58 23.55 -38.83
N LEU A 167 5.87 24.85 -38.99
CA LEU A 167 7.25 25.36 -39.04
C LEU A 167 7.99 25.20 -37.71
N SER A 168 9.32 25.02 -37.78
CA SER A 168 10.28 24.81 -36.69
C SER A 168 10.26 23.47 -35.92
N GLY A 169 9.63 22.42 -36.46
CA GLY A 169 9.78 21.04 -35.94
C GLY A 169 10.40 20.02 -36.90
N ASP A 170 10.45 20.33 -38.20
CA ASP A 170 10.61 19.34 -39.29
C ASP A 170 11.98 18.63 -39.30
N THR A 171 13.09 19.35 -39.03
CA THR A 171 14.45 18.80 -39.16
C THR A 171 14.78 17.69 -38.16
N GLY A 172 14.26 17.80 -36.94
CA GLY A 172 14.40 16.76 -35.91
C GLY A 172 13.63 15.50 -36.33
N ASP A 173 12.34 15.67 -36.63
CA ASP A 173 11.46 14.60 -37.12
C ASP A 173 12.02 13.93 -38.39
N GLU A 174 12.66 14.68 -39.29
CA GLU A 174 13.30 14.14 -40.50
C GLU A 174 14.58 13.34 -40.18
N LYS A 175 15.46 13.83 -39.30
CA LYS A 175 16.63 13.07 -38.81
C LYS A 175 16.20 11.79 -38.08
N GLU A 176 15.19 11.86 -37.23
CA GLU A 176 14.61 10.68 -36.56
C GLU A 176 14.13 9.64 -37.58
N ARG A 177 13.48 10.07 -38.67
CA ARG A 177 13.00 9.18 -39.74
C ARG A 177 14.15 8.59 -40.56
N THR A 178 15.26 9.30 -40.81
CA THR A 178 16.40 8.76 -41.58
C THR A 178 17.17 7.71 -40.80
N ILE A 179 17.35 7.89 -39.50
CA ILE A 179 17.92 6.89 -38.59
C ILE A 179 17.09 5.58 -38.60
N ALA A 180 15.76 5.69 -38.47
CA ALA A 180 14.87 4.53 -38.52
C ALA A 180 14.89 3.80 -39.88
N LYS A 181 14.98 4.53 -41.01
CA LYS A 181 15.18 3.97 -42.36
C LYS A 181 16.53 3.24 -42.48
N ALA A 182 17.60 3.80 -41.94
CA ALA A 182 18.94 3.21 -41.97
C ALA A 182 19.00 1.88 -41.20
N ALA A 183 18.41 1.83 -40.00
CA ALA A 183 18.26 0.59 -39.22
C ALA A 183 17.57 -0.52 -40.01
N LEU A 184 16.52 -0.20 -40.78
CA LEU A 184 15.82 -1.17 -41.62
C LEU A 184 16.69 -1.66 -42.79
N SER A 185 17.47 -0.78 -43.42
CA SER A 185 18.48 -1.19 -44.42
C SER A 185 19.55 -2.12 -43.84
N ILE A 186 20.05 -1.83 -42.64
CA ILE A 186 21.02 -2.67 -41.92
C ILE A 186 20.41 -4.05 -41.61
N ALA A 187 19.13 -4.10 -41.21
CA ALA A 187 18.43 -5.35 -40.93
C ALA A 187 18.16 -6.19 -42.18
N GLU A 188 17.79 -5.59 -43.32
CA GLU A 188 17.64 -6.28 -44.60
C GLU A 188 18.99 -6.83 -45.10
N LEU A 189 20.08 -6.07 -44.97
CA LEU A 189 21.45 -6.52 -45.25
C LEU A 189 21.86 -7.66 -44.30
N GLY A 190 21.55 -7.54 -43.01
CA GLY A 190 21.81 -8.57 -42.00
C GLY A 190 21.09 -9.88 -42.29
N LYS A 191 19.81 -9.81 -42.71
CA LYS A 191 19.02 -10.98 -43.15
C LYS A 191 19.57 -11.61 -44.42
N LEU A 192 19.98 -10.82 -45.42
CA LEU A 192 20.64 -11.34 -46.63
C LEU A 192 22.00 -12.00 -46.35
N CYS A 193 22.74 -11.50 -45.36
CA CYS A 193 24.02 -12.06 -44.92
C CYS A 193 23.88 -13.26 -43.96
N ARG A 194 22.66 -13.62 -43.52
CA ARG A 194 22.34 -14.82 -42.75
C ARG A 194 21.72 -15.87 -43.66
N VAL A 195 21.93 -17.14 -43.35
CA VAL A 195 21.38 -18.26 -44.13
C VAL A 195 20.04 -18.68 -43.53
N GLU A 196 18.95 -18.09 -44.02
CA GLU A 196 17.60 -18.55 -43.75
C GLU A 196 17.06 -19.40 -44.92
N VAL A 197 16.39 -20.50 -44.57
CA VAL A 197 15.97 -21.55 -45.52
C VAL A 197 14.67 -21.14 -46.21
N PHE A 198 14.75 -20.71 -47.47
CA PHE A 198 13.58 -20.48 -48.30
C PHE A 198 12.88 -21.80 -48.68
N GLN A 199 11.90 -22.22 -47.86
CA GLN A 199 10.99 -23.32 -48.16
C GLN A 199 10.06 -22.97 -49.34
N CYS A 200 10.54 -23.12 -50.57
CA CYS A 200 9.73 -22.90 -51.78
C CYS A 200 9.80 -24.07 -52.80
N TYR A 201 10.55 -25.13 -52.50
CA TYR A 201 10.73 -26.29 -53.39
C TYR A 201 10.20 -27.63 -52.83
N SER A 202 9.31 -27.57 -51.81
CA SER A 202 8.76 -28.78 -51.17
C SER A 202 7.78 -29.57 -52.07
N PHE A 203 7.18 -28.93 -53.08
CA PHE A 203 6.04 -29.50 -53.82
C PHE A 203 6.42 -30.59 -54.84
N PHE A 204 7.67 -30.63 -55.33
CA PHE A 204 8.05 -31.50 -56.45
C PHE A 204 8.79 -32.79 -56.08
N LEU A 205 9.15 -32.99 -54.79
CA LEU A 205 9.98 -34.13 -54.36
C LEU A 205 9.19 -35.26 -53.67
N ALA A 206 7.91 -35.03 -53.34
CA ALA A 206 7.07 -35.96 -52.56
C ALA A 206 6.69 -37.28 -53.28
N VAL A 207 7.13 -37.48 -54.53
CA VAL A 207 6.81 -38.66 -55.36
C VAL A 207 7.91 -39.75 -55.27
N ALA A 208 9.08 -39.44 -54.70
CA ALA A 208 10.29 -40.24 -54.85
C ALA A 208 10.61 -41.22 -53.70
N LEU A 209 9.72 -41.40 -52.70
CA LEU A 209 9.97 -42.27 -51.54
C LEU A 209 8.75 -43.16 -51.23
N ILE A 210 8.87 -44.44 -51.58
CA ILE A 210 8.10 -45.57 -51.06
C ILE A 210 9.11 -46.70 -50.76
N ASP A 211 8.86 -47.48 -49.70
CA ASP A 211 9.72 -48.56 -49.18
C ASP A 211 10.10 -49.67 -50.19
N GLY A 212 11.17 -50.46 -49.98
CA GLY A 212 12.07 -50.48 -48.82
C GLY A 212 13.22 -51.51 -48.91
N PRO A 213 13.42 -52.41 -47.92
CA PRO A 213 14.66 -52.33 -47.13
C PRO A 213 15.64 -53.53 -47.24
N GLY A 214 16.92 -53.28 -46.93
CA GLY A 214 17.92 -54.34 -46.72
C GLY A 214 19.31 -53.85 -46.24
N ALA A 215 19.90 -54.59 -45.29
CA ALA A 215 21.31 -54.57 -44.85
C ALA A 215 21.90 -53.31 -44.14
N SER A 216 21.74 -53.29 -42.80
CA SER A 216 22.78 -52.96 -41.78
C SER A 216 23.67 -51.70 -41.90
N ASP A 217 23.41 -50.73 -41.01
CA ASP A 217 24.38 -49.78 -40.41
C ASP A 217 25.38 -50.57 -39.50
N PRO A 218 26.66 -50.14 -39.26
CA PRO A 218 27.03 -48.84 -38.68
C PRO A 218 28.13 -48.08 -39.47
N GLY A 219 27.80 -46.94 -40.09
CA GLY A 219 28.78 -46.16 -40.86
C GLY A 219 28.42 -44.70 -41.13
N ALA A 220 28.98 -43.78 -40.33
CA ALA A 220 28.73 -42.34 -40.48
C ALA A 220 29.23 -41.75 -41.82
N LYS A 221 28.31 -41.42 -42.75
CA LYS A 221 28.47 -40.44 -43.86
C LYS A 221 27.16 -40.25 -44.66
N SER A 222 26.29 -39.31 -44.24
CA SER A 222 25.16 -38.82 -45.07
C SER A 222 24.60 -37.43 -44.69
N LYS A 223 25.35 -36.61 -43.94
CA LYS A 223 24.93 -35.22 -43.62
C LYS A 223 25.35 -34.18 -44.67
N THR A 224 26.37 -34.47 -45.47
CA THR A 224 27.04 -33.53 -46.40
C THR A 224 26.15 -33.02 -47.52
N ASP A 225 25.28 -33.87 -48.06
CA ASP A 225 24.59 -33.64 -49.34
C ASP A 225 23.36 -32.70 -49.21
N LEU A 226 23.09 -32.26 -47.97
CA LEU A 226 22.18 -31.17 -47.64
C LEU A 226 22.93 -29.85 -47.40
N ASP A 227 24.17 -29.89 -46.90
CA ASP A 227 24.97 -28.72 -46.55
C ASP A 227 25.55 -27.98 -47.77
N GLU A 228 25.87 -28.69 -48.87
CA GLU A 228 26.37 -28.07 -50.12
C GLU A 228 25.41 -27.04 -50.77
N ARG A 229 24.19 -26.90 -50.25
CA ARG A 229 23.13 -26.02 -50.79
C ARG A 229 23.22 -24.58 -50.26
N ASN A 230 24.07 -24.33 -49.25
CA ASN A 230 24.11 -23.08 -48.48
C ASN A 230 25.37 -22.23 -48.76
N PHE A 231 25.43 -21.58 -49.94
CA PHE A 231 26.54 -20.69 -50.26
C PHE A 231 26.51 -19.41 -49.40
N ASN A 232 27.43 -19.29 -48.44
CA ASN A 232 27.51 -18.16 -47.52
C ASN A 232 28.05 -16.90 -48.23
N LEU A 233 27.20 -15.88 -48.38
CA LEU A 233 27.50 -14.62 -49.08
C LEU A 233 28.67 -13.84 -48.46
N ARG A 234 28.96 -14.03 -47.15
CA ARG A 234 30.14 -13.42 -46.49
C ARG A 234 31.48 -13.91 -47.06
N SER A 235 31.51 -15.02 -47.82
CA SER A 235 32.71 -15.53 -48.49
C SER A 235 33.07 -14.79 -49.79
N ILE A 236 32.14 -14.01 -50.35
CA ILE A 236 32.37 -13.28 -51.60
C ILE A 236 33.20 -12.03 -51.28
N HIS A 237 34.39 -11.93 -51.86
CA HIS A 237 35.37 -10.87 -51.53
C HIS A 237 34.79 -9.44 -51.66
N ALA A 238 33.96 -9.19 -52.68
CA ALA A 238 33.26 -7.92 -52.86
C ALA A 238 32.19 -7.64 -51.78
N ILE A 239 31.53 -8.66 -51.24
CA ILE A 239 30.60 -8.50 -50.09
C ILE A 239 31.41 -8.28 -48.81
N ALA A 240 32.46 -9.09 -48.61
CA ALA A 240 33.35 -9.00 -47.44
C ALA A 240 33.97 -7.60 -47.27
N ALA A 241 34.35 -6.93 -48.37
CA ALA A 241 34.86 -5.56 -48.36
C ALA A 241 33.85 -4.52 -47.82
N HIS A 242 32.53 -4.75 -47.97
CA HIS A 242 31.48 -3.87 -47.44
C HIS A 242 31.01 -4.27 -46.02
N ILE A 243 31.43 -5.42 -45.46
CA ILE A 243 31.02 -5.83 -44.10
C ILE A 243 31.47 -4.82 -43.03
N PRO A 244 32.73 -4.31 -43.02
CA PRO A 244 33.16 -3.31 -42.03
C PRO A 244 32.27 -2.07 -42.04
N PHE A 245 31.96 -1.52 -43.22
CA PHE A 245 31.05 -0.38 -43.36
C PHE A 245 29.65 -0.64 -42.79
N ILE A 246 29.11 -1.86 -42.94
CA ILE A 246 27.78 -2.22 -42.40
C ILE A 246 27.81 -2.32 -40.88
N GLU A 247 28.86 -2.88 -40.28
CA GLU A 247 28.97 -2.94 -38.81
C GLU A 247 29.32 -1.55 -38.22
N ASP A 248 30.11 -0.71 -38.90
CA ASP A 248 30.35 0.70 -38.52
C ASP A 248 29.07 1.55 -38.61
N ALA A 249 28.29 1.41 -39.67
CA ALA A 249 26.98 2.05 -39.82
C ALA A 249 26.01 1.57 -38.73
N ARG A 250 26.04 0.27 -38.39
CA ARG A 250 25.26 -0.30 -37.29
C ARG A 250 25.69 0.23 -35.93
N ALA A 251 26.99 0.44 -35.70
CA ALA A 251 27.50 1.08 -34.48
C ALA A 251 27.03 2.55 -34.40
N LYS A 252 27.19 3.35 -35.47
CA LYS A 252 26.65 4.72 -35.55
C LYS A 252 25.16 4.78 -35.20
N VAL A 253 24.34 3.98 -35.88
CA VAL A 253 22.87 3.97 -35.70
C VAL A 253 22.47 3.48 -34.30
N SER A 254 23.23 2.55 -33.69
CA SER A 254 22.99 2.10 -32.32
C SER A 254 23.31 3.18 -31.29
N ASN A 255 24.44 3.87 -31.45
CA ASN A 255 24.83 4.99 -30.56
C ASN A 255 23.82 6.15 -30.63
N GLU A 256 23.39 6.52 -31.84
CA GLU A 256 22.40 7.59 -32.03
C GLU A 256 21.02 7.18 -31.49
N MET A 257 20.61 5.92 -31.68
CA MET A 257 19.42 5.34 -31.07
C MET A 257 19.45 5.41 -29.53
N GLU A 258 20.57 5.03 -28.91
CA GLU A 258 20.74 5.11 -27.45
C GLU A 258 20.69 6.57 -26.95
N TYR A 259 21.32 7.49 -27.68
CA TYR A 259 21.22 8.93 -27.41
C TYR A 259 19.77 9.44 -27.54
N MET A 260 19.02 9.01 -28.56
CA MET A 260 17.60 9.33 -28.73
C MET A 260 16.73 8.73 -27.61
N ILE A 261 17.02 7.52 -27.12
CA ILE A 261 16.33 6.91 -25.98
C ILE A 261 16.57 7.74 -24.71
N VAL A 262 17.83 8.04 -24.38
CA VAL A 262 18.19 8.81 -23.17
C VAL A 262 17.61 10.23 -23.24
N THR A 263 17.65 10.87 -24.41
CA THR A 263 17.07 12.20 -24.62
C THR A 263 15.54 12.17 -24.55
N GLY A 264 14.89 11.16 -25.13
CA GLY A 264 13.44 10.95 -25.03
C GLY A 264 12.96 10.68 -23.59
N LEU A 265 13.71 9.92 -22.81
CA LEU A 265 13.41 9.65 -21.40
C LEU A 265 13.73 10.84 -20.47
N THR A 266 14.72 11.68 -20.79
CA THR A 266 15.03 12.87 -19.98
C THR A 266 14.09 14.05 -20.28
N THR A 267 13.68 14.23 -21.54
CA THR A 267 12.71 15.26 -21.95
C THR A 267 11.24 14.82 -21.83
N LEU A 268 11.00 13.53 -21.56
CA LEU A 268 9.69 12.86 -21.64
C LEU A 268 9.00 12.98 -23.01
N ASN A 269 9.77 13.24 -24.08
CA ASN A 269 9.22 13.35 -25.43
C ASN A 269 8.81 11.97 -25.99
N GLN A 270 7.49 11.81 -26.15
CA GLN A 270 6.87 10.60 -26.70
C GLN A 270 7.14 10.40 -28.21
N SER A 271 7.44 11.42 -29.02
CA SER A 271 7.78 11.21 -30.45
C SER A 271 9.17 10.59 -30.60
N LEU A 272 10.17 11.25 -30.02
CA LEU A 272 11.58 10.85 -30.01
C LEU A 272 11.78 9.44 -29.45
N LEU A 273 11.11 9.12 -28.34
CA LEU A 273 11.11 7.78 -27.75
C LEU A 273 10.42 6.74 -28.66
N ALA A 274 9.36 7.13 -29.38
CA ALA A 274 8.66 6.24 -30.30
C ALA A 274 9.45 5.98 -31.60
N SER A 275 10.33 6.90 -32.01
CA SER A 275 11.23 6.72 -33.16
C SER A 275 12.49 5.92 -32.79
N SER A 276 13.05 6.14 -31.59
CA SER A 276 14.20 5.37 -31.12
C SER A 276 13.84 3.91 -30.83
N LEU A 277 12.66 3.64 -30.26
CA LEU A 277 12.15 2.27 -30.12
C LEU A 277 11.82 1.61 -31.47
N GLN A 278 11.36 2.37 -32.47
CA GLN A 278 11.22 1.87 -33.84
C GLN A 278 12.58 1.47 -34.43
N THR A 279 13.62 2.27 -34.16
CA THR A 279 15.00 1.98 -34.58
C THR A 279 15.53 0.71 -33.88
N ALA A 280 15.25 0.53 -32.59
CA ALA A 280 15.60 -0.67 -31.82
C ALA A 280 14.87 -1.93 -32.31
N TYR A 281 13.59 -1.81 -32.70
CA TYR A 281 12.82 -2.89 -33.33
C TYR A 281 13.40 -3.26 -34.69
N ASN A 282 13.65 -2.26 -35.54
CA ASN A 282 14.23 -2.45 -36.87
C ASN A 282 15.61 -3.16 -36.78
N LEU A 283 16.47 -2.78 -35.84
CA LEU A 283 17.76 -3.43 -35.58
C LEU A 283 17.66 -4.84 -34.94
N GLY A 284 16.47 -5.28 -34.49
CA GLY A 284 16.27 -6.55 -33.82
C GLY A 284 16.84 -6.63 -32.40
N VAL A 285 16.95 -5.49 -31.70
CA VAL A 285 17.52 -5.39 -30.34
C VAL A 285 16.53 -4.89 -29.28
N LEU A 286 15.30 -4.54 -29.67
CA LEU A 286 14.27 -3.96 -28.80
C LEU A 286 14.11 -4.68 -27.44
N PRO A 287 13.94 -6.02 -27.34
CA PRO A 287 13.68 -6.66 -26.06
C PRO A 287 14.88 -6.58 -25.10
N GLN A 288 16.10 -6.66 -25.63
CA GLN A 288 17.35 -6.51 -24.87
C GLN A 288 17.52 -5.06 -24.40
N GLN A 289 17.29 -4.08 -25.28
CA GLN A 289 17.39 -2.67 -24.93
C GLN A 289 16.38 -2.27 -23.85
N VAL A 290 15.11 -2.71 -23.94
CA VAL A 290 14.12 -2.44 -22.88
C VAL A 290 14.51 -3.12 -21.55
N GLN A 291 15.09 -4.33 -21.58
CA GLN A 291 15.60 -4.99 -20.38
C GLN A 291 16.77 -4.22 -19.73
N THR A 292 17.73 -3.75 -20.54
CA THR A 292 18.85 -2.90 -20.07
C THR A 292 18.33 -1.63 -19.42
N LEU A 293 17.46 -0.87 -20.10
CA LEU A 293 16.88 0.38 -19.59
C LEU A 293 16.08 0.20 -18.30
N MET A 294 15.36 -0.92 -18.15
CA MET A 294 14.68 -1.25 -16.88
C MET A 294 15.65 -1.61 -15.76
N THR A 295 16.76 -2.27 -16.08
CA THR A 295 17.81 -2.61 -15.12
C THR A 295 18.55 -1.34 -14.66
N GLU A 296 18.88 -0.45 -15.58
CA GLU A 296 19.50 0.85 -15.32
C GLU A 296 18.60 1.76 -14.47
N LEU A 297 17.34 1.95 -14.87
CA LEU A 297 16.39 2.79 -14.12
C LEU A 297 16.08 2.22 -12.71
N ALA A 298 16.09 0.90 -12.54
CA ALA A 298 15.97 0.27 -11.23
C ALA A 298 17.23 0.46 -10.37
N GLN A 299 18.44 0.28 -10.95
CA GLN A 299 19.71 0.45 -10.25
C GLN A 299 19.94 1.91 -9.84
N ASP A 300 19.64 2.87 -10.72
CA ASP A 300 19.79 4.29 -10.44
C ASP A 300 18.88 4.74 -9.28
N VAL A 301 17.68 4.15 -9.19
CA VAL A 301 16.75 4.31 -8.04
C VAL A 301 17.26 3.64 -6.77
N GLU A 302 17.78 2.41 -6.82
CA GLU A 302 18.40 1.78 -5.63
C GLU A 302 19.56 2.64 -5.10
N ASP A 303 20.44 3.13 -5.98
CA ASP A 303 21.52 4.01 -5.55
C ASP A 303 21.02 5.40 -5.09
N ARG A 304 19.90 5.94 -5.59
CA ARG A 304 19.29 7.19 -5.04
C ARG A 304 18.81 6.98 -3.60
N ILE A 305 18.08 5.90 -3.34
CA ILE A 305 17.58 5.52 -2.00
C ILE A 305 18.76 5.32 -1.04
N LYS A 306 19.73 4.50 -1.44
CA LYS A 306 20.98 4.25 -0.70
C LYS A 306 21.78 5.53 -0.43
N ARG A 307 21.83 6.48 -1.39
CA ARG A 307 22.47 7.80 -1.23
C ARG A 307 21.72 8.71 -0.25
N ALA A 308 20.41 8.54 -0.04
CA ALA A 308 19.62 9.32 0.92
C ALA A 308 19.88 8.87 2.36
N PHE A 309 19.83 7.54 2.63
CA PHE A 309 20.04 6.95 3.95
C PHE A 309 21.53 6.78 4.36
N ASP A 310 22.48 7.32 3.58
CA ASP A 310 23.94 7.28 3.85
C ASP A 310 24.35 8.30 4.93
N LEU A 311 24.58 7.82 6.14
CA LEU A 311 25.01 8.60 7.31
C LEU A 311 26.33 9.38 7.08
N THR A 312 27.21 8.90 6.20
CA THR A 312 28.49 9.57 5.88
C THR A 312 28.31 10.77 4.94
N ARG A 313 27.13 10.90 4.32
CA ARG A 313 26.74 12.06 3.52
C ARG A 313 25.86 13.01 4.31
N ILE A 314 24.94 12.49 5.13
CA ILE A 314 24.15 13.29 6.09
C ILE A 314 25.08 14.12 6.98
N SER A 315 26.14 13.52 7.53
CA SER A 315 27.13 14.23 8.36
C SER A 315 27.90 15.32 7.61
N LYS A 316 28.18 15.13 6.30
CA LYS A 316 28.85 16.14 5.45
C LYS A 316 27.96 17.32 5.13
N ASP A 317 26.67 17.09 4.89
CA ASP A 317 25.73 18.17 4.59
C ASP A 317 25.35 18.95 5.85
N ALA A 318 25.07 18.28 6.96
CA ALA A 318 24.84 18.91 8.26
C ALA A 318 26.06 19.72 8.78
N SER A 319 27.26 19.48 8.25
CA SER A 319 28.48 20.25 8.57
C SER A 319 28.63 21.54 7.75
N LYS A 320 27.85 21.75 6.67
CA LYS A 320 27.92 22.97 5.83
C LYS A 320 27.12 24.12 6.45
N ASP A 321 25.91 23.82 6.91
CA ASP A 321 24.97 24.80 7.46
C ASP A 321 25.39 25.34 8.85
N GLY A 322 26.40 24.71 9.48
CA GLY A 322 26.98 25.17 10.75
C GLY A 322 27.88 26.41 10.66
N SER A 323 28.07 26.99 9.47
CA SER A 323 29.06 28.06 9.20
C SER A 323 28.60 29.49 9.56
N ALA A 324 27.61 29.64 10.45
CA ALA A 324 26.99 30.93 10.79
C ALA A 324 27.00 31.26 12.31
N SER A 325 28.18 31.26 12.96
CA SER A 325 28.37 31.83 14.31
C SER A 325 29.83 32.23 14.58
N PRO A 326 30.17 33.54 14.58
CA PRO A 326 31.52 34.02 14.83
C PRO A 326 31.75 34.42 16.30
N SER A 327 32.31 33.51 17.11
CA SER A 327 33.04 33.76 18.39
C SER A 327 33.24 32.41 19.12
N LEU A 328 34.28 32.16 19.93
CA LEU A 328 35.44 32.96 20.31
C LEU A 328 36.66 32.04 20.53
N GLY A 329 37.89 32.55 20.36
CA GLY A 329 39.10 31.96 20.96
C GLY A 329 39.81 30.87 20.16
N SER A 330 40.99 31.20 19.64
CA SER A 330 41.92 30.26 19.02
C SER A 330 42.98 29.76 20.01
N THR A 331 43.14 28.44 20.16
CA THR A 331 44.44 27.73 20.19
C THR A 331 44.22 26.23 20.38
N GLY A 332 45.01 25.38 19.72
CA GLY A 332 44.93 23.93 19.87
C GLY A 332 45.05 23.15 18.55
N GLN A 333 46.27 23.01 18.04
CA GLN A 333 46.55 21.92 17.09
C GLN A 333 46.51 20.59 17.85
N GLN A 334 45.55 19.70 17.55
CA GLN A 334 45.78 18.26 17.37
C GLN A 334 44.49 17.50 17.00
N TYR A 335 44.67 16.27 16.52
CA TYR A 335 43.64 15.27 16.19
C TYR A 335 42.43 15.73 15.36
N LYS A 336 42.57 15.58 14.03
CA LYS A 336 41.48 15.06 13.19
C LYS A 336 41.18 13.61 13.62
N SER A 337 40.54 13.42 14.77
CA SER A 337 39.98 12.13 15.15
C SER A 337 38.86 11.75 14.16
N ARG A 338 38.50 10.46 14.12
CA ARG A 338 37.58 9.87 13.13
C ARG A 338 36.33 10.74 12.99
N VAL A 339 35.95 11.07 11.74
CA VAL A 339 34.71 11.80 11.44
C VAL A 339 33.54 11.12 12.16
N ARG A 340 32.99 11.79 13.17
CA ARG A 340 31.97 11.22 14.04
C ARG A 340 30.67 11.11 13.23
N THR A 341 30.35 9.89 12.79
CA THR A 341 29.19 9.62 11.94
C THR A 341 27.87 9.78 12.69
N GLU A 342 27.84 9.50 14.00
CA GLU A 342 26.65 9.64 14.83
C GLU A 342 26.54 11.05 15.45
N PRO A 343 25.38 11.72 15.35
CA PRO A 343 25.18 13.04 15.94
C PRO A 343 25.23 13.03 17.47
N THR A 344 25.48 14.19 18.05
CA THR A 344 25.29 14.47 19.48
C THR A 344 24.03 15.29 19.69
N ASN A 345 23.57 15.46 20.94
CA ASN A 345 22.38 16.26 21.25
C ASN A 345 22.42 17.71 20.70
N LEU A 346 23.63 18.26 20.45
CA LEU A 346 23.81 19.58 19.86
C LEU A 346 23.72 19.58 18.32
N THR A 347 24.17 18.52 17.63
CA THR A 347 24.14 18.43 16.16
C THR A 347 22.91 17.68 15.63
N ALA A 348 22.20 16.94 16.48
CA ALA A 348 20.97 16.23 16.16
C ALA A 348 19.93 17.03 15.35
N PRO A 349 19.61 18.32 15.64
CA PRO A 349 18.68 19.08 14.81
C PRO A 349 19.21 19.34 13.38
N GLN A 350 20.50 19.62 13.22
CA GLN A 350 21.13 19.80 11.89
C GLN A 350 21.12 18.50 11.08
N TYR A 351 21.47 17.38 11.72
CA TYR A 351 21.41 16.05 11.11
C TYR A 351 19.98 15.64 10.76
N THR A 352 18.99 16.08 11.56
CA THR A 352 17.56 15.84 11.30
C THR A 352 17.09 16.63 10.08
N ALA A 353 17.43 17.92 9.99
CA ALA A 353 17.12 18.75 8.83
C ALA A 353 17.75 18.19 7.54
N ALA A 354 19.04 17.85 7.59
CA ALA A 354 19.76 17.26 6.47
C ALA A 354 19.15 15.90 6.03
N LEU A 355 18.74 15.04 6.97
CA LEU A 355 18.04 13.78 6.65
C LEU A 355 16.71 14.04 5.94
N TRP A 356 15.87 14.98 6.43
CA TRP A 356 14.58 15.25 5.80
C TRP A 356 14.71 15.85 4.40
N ALA A 357 15.58 16.84 4.19
CA ALA A 357 15.84 17.42 2.87
C ALA A 357 16.37 16.37 1.86
N ARG A 358 17.11 15.36 2.35
CA ARG A 358 17.58 14.22 1.55
C ARG A 358 16.46 13.22 1.22
N LEU A 359 15.49 13.03 2.11
CA LEU A 359 14.31 12.19 1.87
C LEU A 359 13.31 12.85 0.93
N GLU A 360 13.07 14.16 1.08
CA GLU A 360 12.26 14.99 0.17
C GLU A 360 12.78 14.88 -1.26
N LYS A 361 14.07 15.18 -1.46
CA LYS A 361 14.74 15.03 -2.75
C LYS A 361 14.73 13.59 -3.29
N MET A 362 14.88 12.59 -2.42
CA MET A 362 14.79 11.18 -2.82
C MET A 362 13.40 10.86 -3.38
N THR A 363 12.31 11.32 -2.75
CA THR A 363 10.95 11.13 -3.26
C THR A 363 10.72 11.88 -4.58
N GLU A 364 11.27 13.08 -4.77
CA GLU A 364 11.20 13.80 -6.05
C GLU A 364 11.84 13.01 -7.19
N GLU A 365 13.10 12.57 -7.02
CA GLU A 365 13.88 11.86 -8.03
C GLU A 365 13.33 10.45 -8.30
N MET A 366 12.80 9.78 -7.27
CA MET A 366 12.08 8.50 -7.43
C MET A 366 10.85 8.68 -8.32
N ALA A 367 10.06 9.74 -8.12
CA ALA A 367 8.89 10.01 -8.94
C ALA A 367 9.25 10.28 -10.41
N ASP A 368 10.34 10.99 -10.67
CA ASP A 368 10.82 11.23 -12.04
C ASP A 368 11.22 9.91 -12.73
N CYS A 369 11.81 8.96 -11.99
CA CYS A 369 12.09 7.62 -12.50
C CYS A 369 10.81 6.81 -12.75
N CYS A 370 9.79 6.92 -11.88
CA CYS A 370 8.49 6.30 -12.11
C CYS A 370 7.85 6.82 -13.43
N ILE A 371 7.82 8.14 -13.62
CA ILE A 371 7.22 8.79 -14.80
C ILE A 371 7.93 8.35 -16.09
N LYS A 372 9.25 8.15 -16.06
CA LYS A 372 10.02 7.60 -17.20
C LYS A 372 9.59 6.18 -17.56
N VAL A 373 9.45 5.29 -16.58
CA VAL A 373 9.03 3.89 -16.79
C VAL A 373 7.61 3.82 -17.37
N TYR A 374 6.68 4.62 -16.86
CA TYR A 374 5.31 4.65 -17.40
C TYR A 374 5.25 5.32 -18.79
N THR A 375 6.07 6.34 -19.06
CA THR A 375 6.19 6.92 -20.42
C THR A 375 6.73 5.88 -21.41
N LEU A 376 7.73 5.09 -21.03
CA LEU A 376 8.24 3.98 -21.82
C LEU A 376 7.16 2.91 -22.07
N GLU A 377 6.48 2.42 -21.03
CA GLU A 377 5.43 1.41 -21.17
C GLU A 377 4.24 1.92 -22.01
N LYS A 378 3.90 3.21 -21.91
CA LYS A 378 2.87 3.86 -22.72
C LYS A 378 3.26 3.90 -24.20
N VAL A 379 4.49 4.28 -24.54
CA VAL A 379 4.96 4.27 -25.94
C VAL A 379 5.04 2.85 -26.49
N LEU A 380 5.52 1.87 -25.70
CA LEU A 380 5.55 0.45 -26.08
C LEU A 380 4.14 -0.14 -26.35
N LYS A 381 3.10 0.34 -25.67
CA LYS A 381 1.69 -0.04 -25.94
C LYS A 381 1.09 0.65 -27.17
N LEU A 382 1.51 1.88 -27.46
CA LEU A 382 0.99 2.69 -28.56
C LEU A 382 1.64 2.32 -29.91
N LYS A 383 2.91 1.92 -29.91
CA LYS A 383 3.62 1.50 -31.13
C LYS A 383 3.33 0.06 -31.51
N ARG A 384 3.08 -0.12 -32.82
CA ARG A 384 2.96 -1.40 -33.50
C ARG A 384 3.83 -1.37 -34.74
N ASP A 385 4.33 -2.53 -35.16
CA ASP A 385 4.93 -2.67 -36.49
C ASP A 385 3.86 -2.46 -37.58
N THR A 386 4.26 -1.84 -38.69
CA THR A 386 3.37 -1.63 -39.84
C THR A 386 3.09 -2.92 -40.59
N VAL A 387 4.05 -3.86 -40.61
CA VAL A 387 3.97 -5.11 -41.39
C VAL A 387 3.41 -6.28 -40.58
N SER A 388 3.94 -6.57 -39.39
CA SER A 388 3.48 -7.68 -38.55
C SER A 388 2.27 -7.33 -37.66
N GLN A 389 1.98 -6.04 -37.44
CA GLN A 389 0.99 -5.52 -36.49
C GLN A 389 1.22 -5.91 -35.01
N THR A 390 2.36 -6.51 -34.66
CA THR A 390 2.69 -6.80 -33.25
C THR A 390 2.90 -5.52 -32.45
N VAL A 391 2.48 -5.51 -31.19
CA VAL A 391 2.71 -4.39 -30.26
C VAL A 391 4.14 -4.48 -29.74
N PHE A 392 4.84 -3.34 -29.63
CA PHE A 392 6.24 -3.34 -29.17
C PHE A 392 6.39 -3.84 -27.72
N LEU A 393 5.33 -3.73 -26.90
CA LEU A 393 5.26 -4.36 -25.59
C LEU A 393 5.30 -5.90 -25.66
N ASP A 394 4.57 -6.51 -26.60
CA ASP A 394 4.49 -7.97 -26.74
C ASP A 394 5.85 -8.55 -27.15
N GLU A 395 6.53 -7.87 -28.09
CA GLU A 395 7.90 -8.19 -28.51
C GLU A 395 8.88 -8.08 -27.33
N ALA A 396 8.78 -7.02 -26.50
CA ALA A 396 9.62 -6.86 -25.31
C ALA A 396 9.33 -7.92 -24.22
N MET A 397 8.08 -8.37 -24.10
CA MET A 397 7.66 -9.46 -23.20
C MET A 397 8.14 -10.86 -23.62
N THR A 398 8.83 -11.00 -24.76
CA THR A 398 9.57 -12.24 -25.10
C THR A 398 10.77 -12.48 -24.19
N ILE A 399 11.34 -11.43 -23.57
CA ILE A 399 12.45 -11.50 -22.61
C ILE A 399 12.00 -11.03 -21.20
N LEU A 400 11.05 -10.09 -21.11
CA LEU A 400 10.56 -9.56 -19.84
C LEU A 400 9.44 -10.43 -19.25
N GLU A 401 9.76 -11.18 -18.18
CA GLU A 401 8.81 -12.01 -17.41
C GLU A 401 7.57 -11.24 -16.90
N ASN A 402 7.71 -9.94 -16.69
CA ASN A 402 6.70 -9.06 -16.10
C ASN A 402 6.71 -7.68 -16.78
N LYS A 403 5.58 -6.97 -16.71
CA LYS A 403 5.44 -5.60 -17.24
C LYS A 403 6.54 -4.67 -16.71
N PRO A 404 7.07 -3.73 -17.52
CA PRO A 404 8.06 -2.74 -17.12
C PRO A 404 7.75 -2.07 -15.77
N SER A 405 6.52 -1.55 -15.61
CA SER A 405 6.02 -0.96 -14.36
C SER A 405 6.07 -1.91 -13.17
N ALA A 406 5.55 -3.15 -13.30
CA ALA A 406 5.49 -4.13 -12.22
C ALA A 406 6.90 -4.57 -11.75
N THR A 407 7.81 -4.78 -12.69
CA THR A 407 9.22 -5.09 -12.42
C THR A 407 9.91 -3.94 -11.67
N PHE A 408 9.72 -2.71 -12.14
CA PHE A 408 10.28 -1.51 -11.53
C PHE A 408 9.71 -1.24 -10.12
N TRP A 409 8.39 -1.30 -9.91
CA TRP A 409 7.79 -1.16 -8.59
C TRP A 409 8.29 -2.22 -7.60
N THR A 410 8.47 -3.45 -8.08
CA THR A 410 9.05 -4.54 -7.27
C THR A 410 10.49 -4.25 -6.86
N ALA A 411 11.32 -3.73 -7.77
CA ALA A 411 12.69 -3.31 -7.46
C ALA A 411 12.72 -2.12 -6.49
N LEU A 412 11.94 -1.08 -6.75
CA LEU A 412 11.80 0.12 -5.91
C LEU A 412 11.38 -0.24 -4.47
N CYS A 413 10.34 -1.04 -4.29
CA CYS A 413 9.86 -1.43 -2.96
C CYS A 413 10.91 -2.27 -2.20
N ARG A 414 11.59 -3.19 -2.89
CA ARG A 414 12.68 -4.00 -2.29
C ARG A 414 13.86 -3.12 -1.88
N ALA A 415 14.29 -2.18 -2.73
CA ALA A 415 15.38 -1.25 -2.44
C ALA A 415 15.04 -0.33 -1.25
N LEU A 416 13.82 0.20 -1.22
CA LEU A 416 13.32 1.04 -0.11
C LEU A 416 13.24 0.25 1.20
N GLU A 417 12.65 -0.95 1.20
CA GLU A 417 12.54 -1.80 2.39
C GLU A 417 13.92 -2.17 2.95
N LYS A 418 14.84 -2.59 2.06
CA LYS A 418 16.23 -2.96 2.37
C LYS A 418 16.98 -1.80 3.00
N HIS A 419 17.16 -0.69 2.28
CA HIS A 419 18.01 0.42 2.72
C HIS A 419 17.43 1.18 3.91
N ALA A 420 16.10 1.37 3.99
CA ALA A 420 15.50 2.01 5.15
C ALA A 420 15.62 1.13 6.42
N ARG A 421 15.44 -0.19 6.30
CA ARG A 421 15.60 -1.13 7.43
C ARG A 421 17.06 -1.28 7.86
N ASP A 422 17.98 -1.39 6.91
CA ASP A 422 19.40 -1.59 7.21
C ASP A 422 20.03 -0.32 7.80
N SER A 423 19.71 0.88 7.30
CA SER A 423 20.16 2.13 7.93
C SER A 423 19.48 2.41 9.28
N ALA A 424 18.25 1.96 9.50
CA ALA A 424 17.64 2.01 10.84
C ALA A 424 18.28 1.01 11.83
N ARG A 425 18.72 -0.16 11.37
CA ARG A 425 19.50 -1.12 12.18
C ARG A 425 20.93 -0.63 12.45
N GLY A 426 21.54 0.05 11.48
CA GLY A 426 22.90 0.59 11.55
C GLY A 426 23.02 1.94 12.26
N SER A 427 21.92 2.63 12.56
CA SER A 427 21.95 3.91 13.27
C SER A 427 20.69 4.14 14.12
N SER A 428 20.89 4.20 15.44
CA SER A 428 19.86 4.56 16.42
C SER A 428 19.24 5.93 16.14
N PHE A 429 20.04 6.90 15.70
CA PHE A 429 19.56 8.22 15.28
C PHE A 429 18.57 8.16 14.12
N ILE A 430 18.86 7.36 13.08
CA ILE A 430 17.96 7.20 11.93
C ILE A 430 16.67 6.49 12.37
N GLN A 431 16.77 5.42 13.16
CA GLN A 431 15.60 4.71 13.69
C GLN A 431 14.71 5.62 14.56
N GLN A 432 15.31 6.40 15.47
CA GLN A 432 14.59 7.32 16.35
C GLN A 432 13.97 8.48 15.56
N THR A 433 14.68 9.04 14.58
CA THR A 433 14.18 10.17 13.77
C THR A 433 13.02 9.76 12.88
N LEU A 434 13.14 8.63 12.17
CA LEU A 434 12.08 8.12 11.29
C LEU A 434 10.87 7.60 12.07
N SER A 435 11.05 6.95 13.23
CA SER A 435 9.92 6.53 14.08
C SER A 435 9.25 7.69 14.82
N THR A 436 9.96 8.76 15.18
CA THR A 436 9.33 9.98 15.72
C THR A 436 8.58 10.74 14.62
N GLY A 437 9.22 10.90 13.46
CA GLY A 437 8.74 11.67 12.33
C GLY A 437 7.94 10.87 11.29
N TYR A 438 7.44 9.68 11.63
CA TYR A 438 6.65 8.85 10.70
C TYR A 438 5.46 9.63 10.07
N PRO A 439 4.73 10.50 10.79
CA PRO A 439 3.70 11.35 10.17
C PRO A 439 4.25 12.30 9.08
N LYS A 440 5.50 12.78 9.19
CA LYS A 440 6.14 13.55 8.10
C LYS A 440 6.55 12.63 6.95
N LEU A 441 7.13 11.47 7.24
CA LEU A 441 7.51 10.49 6.22
C LEU A 441 6.31 10.07 5.36
N LEU A 442 5.17 9.78 5.98
CA LEU A 442 3.93 9.41 5.28
C LEU A 442 3.43 10.53 4.36
N ARG A 443 3.56 11.81 4.75
CA ARG A 443 3.21 12.96 3.89
C ARG A 443 4.10 13.07 2.66
N LEU A 444 5.41 12.82 2.77
CA LEU A 444 6.32 12.78 1.61
C LEU A 444 5.91 11.67 0.62
N PHE A 445 5.46 10.52 1.14
CA PHE A 445 4.94 9.45 0.28
C PHE A 445 3.56 9.76 -0.31
N HIS A 446 2.68 10.48 0.39
CA HIS A 446 1.43 11.02 -0.19
C HIS A 446 1.71 11.99 -1.35
N GLU A 447 2.68 12.89 -1.19
CA GLU A 447 3.10 13.85 -2.23
C GLU A 447 3.73 13.14 -3.44
N PHE A 448 4.57 12.12 -3.20
CA PHE A 448 5.08 11.20 -4.21
C PHE A 448 3.95 10.51 -5.01
N PHE A 449 2.94 9.94 -4.33
CA PHE A 449 1.80 9.34 -5.03
C PHE A 449 0.98 10.38 -5.82
N ALA A 450 0.77 11.58 -5.27
CA ALA A 450 0.06 12.66 -5.96
C ALA A 450 0.77 13.12 -7.24
N LYS A 451 2.11 13.23 -7.22
CA LYS A 451 2.94 13.54 -8.41
C LYS A 451 2.85 12.44 -9.48
N ILE A 452 2.73 11.18 -9.07
CA ILE A 452 2.72 10.00 -9.98
C ILE A 452 1.33 9.69 -10.53
N ALA A 453 0.25 9.98 -9.78
CA ALA A 453 -1.14 9.76 -10.20
C ALA A 453 -1.58 10.55 -11.45
N VAL A 454 -0.82 11.58 -11.85
CA VAL A 454 -1.05 12.32 -13.12
C VAL A 454 -0.62 11.50 -14.35
N HIS A 455 0.33 10.59 -14.18
CA HIS A 455 0.95 9.82 -15.27
C HIS A 455 0.60 8.32 -15.25
N THR A 456 -0.15 7.86 -14.25
CA THR A 456 -0.33 6.44 -13.92
C THR A 456 -1.70 6.19 -13.28
N ASP A 457 -2.15 4.93 -13.29
CA ASP A 457 -3.40 4.52 -12.63
C ASP A 457 -3.25 4.34 -11.09
N THR A 458 -2.18 4.86 -10.45
CA THR A 458 -1.96 4.69 -9.00
C THR A 458 -2.87 5.59 -8.17
N VAL A 459 -4.05 5.09 -7.81
CA VAL A 459 -4.98 5.78 -6.92
C VAL A 459 -4.59 5.58 -5.45
N TYR A 460 -4.41 6.68 -4.73
CA TYR A 460 -4.42 6.68 -3.26
C TYR A 460 -5.64 7.43 -2.74
N SER A 461 -6.55 6.71 -2.07
CA SER A 461 -7.78 7.27 -1.51
C SER A 461 -8.20 6.52 -0.25
N SER A 462 -9.13 7.11 0.51
CA SER A 462 -9.70 6.51 1.73
C SER A 462 -10.50 5.22 1.48
N ALA A 463 -10.88 4.95 0.23
CA ALA A 463 -11.67 3.77 -0.17
C ALA A 463 -10.86 2.73 -0.96
N HIS A 464 -9.94 3.17 -1.82
CA HIS A 464 -9.10 2.33 -2.67
C HIS A 464 -7.65 2.80 -2.64
N GLN A 465 -6.73 1.84 -2.46
CA GLN A 465 -5.29 1.99 -2.61
C GLN A 465 -4.84 1.08 -3.76
N SER A 466 -4.02 1.58 -4.67
CA SER A 466 -3.40 0.73 -5.70
C SER A 466 -2.41 -0.26 -5.07
N PRO A 467 -2.20 -1.46 -5.66
CA PRO A 467 -1.30 -2.46 -5.10
C PRO A 467 0.15 -1.95 -5.01
N GLU A 468 0.56 -1.06 -5.91
CA GLU A 468 1.85 -0.36 -5.88
C GLU A 468 2.00 0.48 -4.61
N THR A 469 1.00 1.30 -4.28
CA THR A 469 0.99 2.08 -3.03
C THR A 469 0.99 1.18 -1.80
N VAL A 470 0.24 0.07 -1.81
CA VAL A 470 0.24 -0.90 -0.69
C VAL A 470 1.63 -1.51 -0.49
N LEU A 471 2.35 -1.85 -1.57
CA LEU A 471 3.73 -2.36 -1.49
C LEU A 471 4.71 -1.32 -0.94
N VAL A 472 4.63 -0.07 -1.39
CA VAL A 472 5.47 1.03 -0.89
C VAL A 472 5.21 1.29 0.59
N LEU A 473 3.94 1.43 1.02
CA LEU A 473 3.61 1.65 2.43
C LEU A 473 4.01 0.45 3.31
N ARG A 474 3.87 -0.78 2.80
CA ARG A 474 4.34 -2.00 3.49
C ARG A 474 5.84 -2.00 3.73
N SER A 475 6.65 -1.42 2.84
CA SER A 475 8.11 -1.26 3.07
C SER A 475 8.42 -0.38 4.29
N LEU A 476 7.53 0.56 4.62
CA LEU A 476 7.67 1.55 5.70
C LEU A 476 6.95 1.14 7.00
N ALA A 477 6.09 0.12 6.97
CA ALA A 477 5.23 -0.30 8.10
C ALA A 477 5.99 -0.65 9.40
N HIS A 478 7.30 -0.92 9.34
CA HIS A 478 8.15 -1.03 10.52
C HIS A 478 8.20 0.28 11.32
N PHE A 479 8.31 1.43 10.65
CA PHE A 479 8.32 2.75 11.29
C PHE A 479 6.95 3.14 11.81
N GLU A 480 5.87 2.77 11.10
CA GLU A 480 4.49 2.91 11.60
C GLU A 480 4.32 2.12 12.91
N THR A 481 4.75 0.86 12.95
CA THR A 481 4.67 0.01 14.14
C THR A 481 5.43 0.59 15.33
N LEU A 482 6.64 1.13 15.09
CA LEU A 482 7.43 1.81 16.12
C LEU A 482 6.75 3.11 16.60
N TYR A 483 6.18 3.91 15.70
CA TYR A 483 5.43 5.11 16.03
C TYR A 483 4.18 4.76 16.87
N LEU A 484 3.36 3.81 16.42
CA LEU A 484 2.13 3.40 17.11
C LEU A 484 2.41 2.83 18.51
N SER A 485 3.48 2.04 18.66
CA SER A 485 3.98 1.57 19.96
C SER A 485 4.37 2.74 20.86
N ARG A 486 5.14 3.71 20.35
CA ARG A 486 5.53 4.90 21.11
C ARG A 486 4.36 5.82 21.48
N SER A 487 3.39 6.00 20.57
CA SER A 487 2.16 6.74 20.80
C SER A 487 1.35 6.10 21.94
N THR A 488 1.18 4.77 21.88
CA THR A 488 0.54 3.97 22.94
C THR A 488 1.28 4.11 24.28
N ASN A 489 2.62 4.07 24.28
CA ASN A 489 3.41 4.26 25.50
C ASN A 489 3.27 5.67 26.08
N LYS A 490 3.25 6.72 25.24
CA LYS A 490 3.07 8.12 25.66
C LYS A 490 1.67 8.38 26.25
N LEU A 491 0.63 7.78 25.66
CA LEU A 491 -0.74 7.82 26.19
C LEU A 491 -0.84 7.06 27.52
N ASN A 492 -0.29 5.84 27.59
CA ASN A 492 -0.25 5.06 28.82
C ASN A 492 0.63 5.70 29.90
N GLU A 493 1.65 6.49 29.55
CA GLU A 493 2.47 7.24 30.50
C GLU A 493 1.67 8.40 31.12
N SER A 494 0.93 9.20 30.35
CA SER A 494 0.10 10.27 30.94
C SER A 494 -1.02 9.70 31.83
N VAL A 495 -1.60 8.56 31.45
CA VAL A 495 -2.53 7.79 32.30
C VAL A 495 -1.82 7.24 33.56
N ALA A 496 -0.58 6.78 33.48
CA ALA A 496 0.17 6.26 34.62
C ALA A 496 0.71 7.36 35.57
N GLN A 497 0.94 8.56 35.06
CA GLN A 497 1.28 9.75 35.86
C GLN A 497 0.05 10.21 36.67
N ALA A 498 -1.14 10.17 36.07
CA ALA A 498 -2.41 10.48 36.75
C ALA A 498 -2.86 9.38 37.73
N PHE A 499 -2.76 8.11 37.35
CA PHE A 499 -3.23 6.95 38.10
C PHE A 499 -2.06 5.99 38.42
N PRO A 500 -1.25 6.31 39.46
CA PRO A 500 -0.11 5.50 39.87
C PRO A 500 -0.54 4.19 40.56
N ASN A 501 0.05 3.07 40.16
CA ASN A 501 -0.34 1.73 40.63
C ASN A 501 -0.19 1.52 42.16
N ASN A 502 0.70 2.27 42.81
CA ASN A 502 0.78 2.34 44.28
C ASN A 502 0.29 3.72 44.72
N GLY A 503 -0.68 3.78 45.63
CA GLY A 503 -1.25 5.01 46.22
C GLY A 503 -0.30 5.83 47.13
N ALA A 504 1.01 5.78 46.87
CA ALA A 504 2.05 6.52 47.57
C ALA A 504 2.41 7.86 46.88
N ARG A 505 1.63 8.28 45.89
CA ARG A 505 1.68 9.61 45.25
C ARG A 505 0.32 10.31 45.40
N ALA A 506 0.32 11.62 45.20
CA ALA A 506 -0.86 12.47 45.34
C ALA A 506 -2.03 12.00 44.45
N ALA A 507 -3.25 12.27 44.91
CA ALA A 507 -4.47 11.92 44.20
C ALA A 507 -4.59 12.68 42.86
N PRO A 508 -5.20 12.07 41.82
CA PRO A 508 -5.29 12.65 40.47
C PRO A 508 -5.98 14.01 40.44
N SER A 509 -5.38 15.00 39.76
CA SER A 509 -5.89 16.37 39.71
C SER A 509 -6.67 16.69 38.43
N ALA A 510 -7.37 17.83 38.42
CA ALA A 510 -7.97 18.39 37.21
C ALA A 510 -6.94 18.57 36.07
N ASN A 511 -5.72 18.99 36.40
CA ASN A 511 -4.65 19.18 35.42
C ASN A 511 -4.26 17.86 34.75
N ASP A 512 -4.33 16.73 35.44
CA ASP A 512 -3.96 15.42 34.91
C ASP A 512 -5.00 14.93 33.90
N GLY A 513 -6.30 15.12 34.18
CA GLY A 513 -7.38 14.87 33.23
C GLY A 513 -7.26 15.73 31.96
N LEU A 514 -6.93 17.02 32.12
CA LEU A 514 -6.65 17.93 31.01
C LEU A 514 -5.37 17.53 30.23
N ASN A 515 -4.34 17.01 30.90
CA ASN A 515 -3.10 16.55 30.27
C ASN A 515 -3.30 15.25 29.47
N ILE A 516 -4.10 14.30 29.99
CA ILE A 516 -4.50 13.09 29.25
C ILE A 516 -5.27 13.51 27.99
N ALA A 517 -6.31 14.34 28.13
CA ALA A 517 -7.12 14.78 26.98
C ALA A 517 -6.28 15.54 25.94
N ARG A 518 -5.42 16.48 26.36
CA ARG A 518 -4.50 17.19 25.45
C ARG A 518 -3.53 16.22 24.75
N THR A 519 -3.09 15.16 25.44
CA THR A 519 -2.24 14.13 24.82
C THR A 519 -3.00 13.36 23.75
N VAL A 520 -4.25 12.96 24.02
CA VAL A 520 -5.13 12.32 23.02
C VAL A 520 -5.33 13.21 21.79
N THR A 521 -5.72 14.48 21.96
CA THR A 521 -5.90 15.42 20.84
C THR A 521 -4.62 15.56 20.01
N ASN A 522 -3.47 15.76 20.67
CA ASN A 522 -2.18 15.94 19.98
C ASN A 522 -1.79 14.71 19.12
N GLU A 523 -2.01 13.49 19.60
CA GLU A 523 -1.71 12.28 18.82
C GLU A 523 -2.67 12.15 17.63
N LEU A 524 -3.98 12.37 17.83
CA LEU A 524 -5.00 12.33 16.78
C LEU A 524 -4.76 13.39 15.68
N ASP A 525 -4.48 14.64 16.06
CA ASP A 525 -4.18 15.72 15.11
C ASP A 525 -2.89 15.46 14.33
N SER A 526 -1.86 14.85 14.96
CA SER A 526 -0.62 14.50 14.26
C SER A 526 -0.86 13.51 13.11
N ALA A 527 -1.87 12.63 13.24
CA ALA A 527 -2.28 11.67 12.23
C ALA A 527 -3.31 12.21 11.23
N ARG A 528 -4.10 13.24 11.59
CA ARG A 528 -5.36 13.72 10.98
C ARG A 528 -5.45 13.77 9.44
N PHE A 529 -4.32 13.92 8.76
CA PHE A 529 -4.24 13.99 7.30
C PHE A 529 -4.48 12.65 6.60
N ASP A 530 -4.32 11.51 7.29
CA ASP A 530 -4.52 10.18 6.70
C ASP A 530 -5.62 9.36 7.41
N PRO A 531 -6.75 9.03 6.73
CA PRO A 531 -7.88 8.33 7.37
C PRO A 531 -7.58 6.92 7.92
N ILE A 532 -6.55 6.24 7.41
CA ILE A 532 -6.22 4.87 7.81
C ILE A 532 -5.29 4.90 9.02
N PHE A 533 -4.26 5.73 8.99
CA PHE A 533 -3.34 5.96 10.09
C PHE A 533 -4.04 6.58 11.32
N VAL A 534 -4.98 7.53 11.14
CA VAL A 534 -5.79 8.04 12.27
C VAL A 534 -6.64 6.91 12.86
N ARG A 535 -7.18 5.99 12.06
CA ARG A 535 -7.92 4.83 12.57
C ARG A 535 -7.02 3.88 13.38
N SER A 536 -5.73 3.76 13.03
CA SER A 536 -4.73 3.05 13.85
C SER A 536 -4.46 3.76 15.17
N VAL A 537 -4.23 5.09 15.15
CA VAL A 537 -4.00 5.89 16.37
C VAL A 537 -5.23 5.92 17.29
N ALA A 538 -6.44 6.04 16.72
CA ALA A 538 -7.70 6.03 17.46
C ALA A 538 -7.93 4.71 18.22
N LYS A 539 -7.52 3.56 17.68
CA LYS A 539 -7.55 2.28 18.42
C LYS A 539 -6.63 2.29 19.64
N ASN A 540 -5.44 2.91 19.53
CA ASN A 540 -4.50 3.04 20.64
C ASN A 540 -5.05 4.01 21.71
N VAL A 541 -5.70 5.10 21.29
CA VAL A 541 -6.44 6.01 22.17
C VAL A 541 -7.53 5.26 22.93
N VAL A 542 -8.42 4.51 22.24
CA VAL A 542 -9.48 3.71 22.87
C VAL A 542 -8.91 2.73 23.91
N SER A 543 -7.83 2.02 23.57
CA SER A 543 -7.13 1.12 24.48
C SER A 543 -6.57 1.84 25.72
N SER A 544 -6.01 3.04 25.55
CA SER A 544 -5.47 3.83 26.65
C SER A 544 -6.55 4.48 27.53
N LEU A 545 -7.72 4.83 26.96
CA LEU A 545 -8.87 5.31 27.72
C LEU A 545 -9.53 4.17 28.52
N ASP A 546 -9.66 2.97 27.95
CA ASP A 546 -10.13 1.79 28.68
C ASP A 546 -9.13 1.37 29.79
N MET A 547 -7.83 1.54 29.57
CA MET A 547 -6.79 1.42 30.62
C MET A 547 -6.95 2.47 31.72
N MET A 548 -7.25 3.73 31.37
CA MET A 548 -7.54 4.80 32.34
C MET A 548 -8.77 4.46 33.21
N ILE A 549 -9.85 3.99 32.57
CA ILE A 549 -11.07 3.51 33.23
C ILE A 549 -10.75 2.38 34.22
N SER A 550 -9.98 1.37 33.79
CA SER A 550 -9.63 0.22 34.66
C SER A 550 -8.78 0.63 35.86
N ARG A 551 -7.89 1.62 35.71
CA ARG A 551 -7.09 2.13 36.84
C ARG A 551 -7.93 3.01 37.77
N ALA A 552 -8.80 3.85 37.23
CA ALA A 552 -9.72 4.65 38.03
C ALA A 552 -10.62 3.75 38.90
N ASP A 553 -11.23 2.70 38.34
CA ASP A 553 -12.07 1.77 39.11
C ASP A 553 -11.31 1.03 40.23
N SER A 554 -10.00 0.79 40.05
CA SER A 554 -9.13 0.19 41.08
C SER A 554 -8.70 1.15 42.20
N LEU A 555 -8.86 2.47 41.99
CA LEU A 555 -8.52 3.52 42.96
C LEU A 555 -9.76 4.13 43.65
N ILE A 556 -10.95 3.95 43.08
CA ILE A 556 -12.22 4.41 43.64
C ILE A 556 -12.61 3.53 44.84
N THR A 557 -12.66 4.13 46.02
CA THR A 557 -13.13 3.46 47.25
C THR A 557 -14.65 3.34 47.22
N LYS A 558 -15.16 2.11 47.35
CA LYS A 558 -16.61 1.79 47.30
C LYS A 558 -17.23 1.52 48.68
N ASP A 559 -16.41 1.61 49.73
CA ASP A 559 -16.81 1.38 51.12
C ASP A 559 -17.68 2.50 51.71
N ARG A 560 -18.34 2.22 52.83
CA ARG A 560 -19.12 3.20 53.62
C ARG A 560 -18.32 4.48 53.96
N SER A 561 -17.01 4.41 54.06
CA SER A 561 -16.11 5.56 54.30
C SER A 561 -16.14 6.61 53.19
N ALA A 562 -16.42 6.22 51.93
CA ALA A 562 -16.55 7.15 50.81
C ALA A 562 -17.87 7.94 50.82
N VAL A 563 -18.84 7.51 51.63
CA VAL A 563 -20.22 8.01 51.62
C VAL A 563 -20.67 8.54 53.00
N LEU A 564 -19.86 8.31 54.05
CA LEU A 564 -20.10 8.79 55.41
C LEU A 564 -19.91 10.31 55.53
N LEU A 565 -20.96 11.07 55.78
CA LEU A 565 -20.91 12.53 55.94
C LEU A 565 -20.75 12.96 57.42
N SER A 566 -20.22 12.08 58.27
CA SER A 566 -20.13 12.28 59.72
C SER A 566 -18.71 12.65 60.16
N GLY A 567 -18.52 13.89 60.59
CA GLY A 567 -17.23 14.43 61.07
C GLY A 567 -17.14 15.94 60.85
N PRO A 568 -16.07 16.61 61.33
CA PRO A 568 -15.82 18.02 61.08
C PRO A 568 -15.18 18.29 59.69
N THR A 569 -14.65 17.25 59.03
CA THR A 569 -14.00 17.30 57.72
C THR A 569 -14.43 16.12 56.85
N ALA A 570 -14.28 16.24 55.52
CA ALA A 570 -14.52 15.12 54.61
C ALA A 570 -13.50 13.98 54.82
N THR A 571 -13.92 12.74 54.56
CA THR A 571 -13.06 11.56 54.75
C THR A 571 -11.94 11.51 53.70
N PRO A 572 -10.80 10.85 53.98
CA PRO A 572 -9.76 10.65 52.97
C PRO A 572 -10.25 9.85 51.76
N ALA A 573 -11.24 8.96 51.95
CA ALA A 573 -11.89 8.25 50.85
C ALA A 573 -12.76 9.18 49.97
N GLN A 574 -13.48 10.13 50.58
CA GLN A 574 -14.19 11.18 49.84
C GLN A 574 -13.23 12.07 49.06
N ALA A 575 -12.12 12.48 49.66
CA ALA A 575 -11.11 13.29 48.98
C ALA A 575 -10.46 12.56 47.78
N LEU A 576 -10.15 11.27 47.93
CA LEU A 576 -9.61 10.43 46.85
C LEU A 576 -10.63 10.25 45.71
N ASN A 577 -11.88 9.94 46.04
CA ASN A 577 -12.96 9.79 45.06
C ASN A 577 -13.27 11.11 44.35
N ALA A 578 -13.26 12.24 45.06
CA ALA A 578 -13.47 13.57 44.48
C ALA A 578 -12.36 13.97 43.50
N ALA A 579 -11.11 13.64 43.83
CA ALA A 579 -9.96 13.82 42.96
C ALA A 579 -10.08 12.96 41.68
N ALA A 580 -10.39 11.66 41.83
CA ALA A 580 -10.61 10.76 40.70
C ALA A 580 -11.77 11.22 39.80
N ALA A 581 -12.91 11.59 40.37
CA ALA A 581 -14.06 12.13 39.64
C ALA A 581 -13.73 13.45 38.93
N THR A 582 -12.98 14.34 39.57
CA THR A 582 -12.51 15.60 38.95
C THR A 582 -11.64 15.33 37.73
N CYS A 583 -10.70 14.39 37.82
CA CYS A 583 -9.85 13.99 36.68
C CYS A 583 -10.66 13.38 35.52
N LEU A 584 -11.59 12.46 35.83
CA LEU A 584 -12.50 11.86 34.83
C LEU A 584 -13.36 12.94 34.14
N TYR A 585 -13.93 13.89 34.89
CA TYR A 585 -14.76 14.97 34.36
C TYR A 585 -13.99 15.87 33.38
N HIS A 586 -12.82 16.38 33.77
CA HIS A 586 -12.02 17.25 32.91
C HIS A 586 -11.49 16.53 31.67
N CYS A 587 -11.26 15.21 31.76
CA CYS A 587 -10.94 14.38 30.60
C CYS A 587 -12.16 14.29 29.65
N HIS A 588 -13.30 13.84 30.15
CA HIS A 588 -14.56 13.72 29.39
C HIS A 588 -14.99 15.04 28.73
N SER A 589 -15.04 16.13 29.49
CA SER A 589 -15.45 17.47 29.04
C SER A 589 -14.56 18.05 27.92
N ARG A 590 -13.31 17.57 27.80
CA ARG A 590 -12.44 17.87 26.66
C ARG A 590 -12.62 16.89 25.51
N LEU A 591 -12.69 15.59 25.78
CA LEU A 591 -12.82 14.56 24.73
C LEU A 591 -14.15 14.64 23.96
N VAL A 592 -15.25 15.09 24.57
CA VAL A 592 -16.53 15.31 23.88
C VAL A 592 -16.41 16.37 22.77
N LYS A 593 -15.50 17.36 22.91
CA LYS A 593 -15.31 18.43 21.91
C LYS A 593 -14.64 17.96 20.62
N LEU A 594 -13.98 16.80 20.65
CA LEU A 594 -13.44 16.13 19.46
C LEU A 594 -14.50 15.86 18.39
N ARG A 595 -15.79 15.86 18.76
CA ARG A 595 -16.93 15.76 17.83
C ARG A 595 -17.02 16.93 16.84
N GLU A 596 -16.66 18.14 17.27
CA GLU A 596 -16.67 19.34 16.42
C GLU A 596 -15.36 19.47 15.62
N GLU A 597 -14.28 18.84 16.10
CA GLU A 597 -12.94 18.99 15.57
C GLU A 597 -12.56 17.89 14.54
N HIS A 598 -13.17 16.71 14.58
CA HIS A 598 -12.82 15.55 13.72
C HIS A 598 -14.01 14.96 12.94
N ASN A 599 -13.72 14.03 12.02
CA ASN A 599 -14.72 13.33 11.20
C ASN A 599 -15.61 12.39 12.05
N ASP A 600 -16.92 12.39 11.80
CA ASP A 600 -17.92 11.55 12.49
C ASP A 600 -17.51 10.07 12.62
N VAL A 601 -16.94 9.48 11.56
CA VAL A 601 -16.52 8.06 11.55
C VAL A 601 -15.39 7.79 12.55
N LEU A 602 -14.55 8.80 12.84
CA LEU A 602 -13.53 8.71 13.87
C LEU A 602 -14.11 8.97 15.26
N TYR A 603 -15.04 9.91 15.39
CA TYR A 603 -15.73 10.16 16.67
C TYR A 603 -16.53 8.93 17.12
N GLN A 604 -17.26 8.27 16.21
CA GLN A 604 -17.99 7.02 16.48
C GLN A 604 -17.11 5.88 17.00
N MET A 605 -15.82 5.85 16.61
CA MET A 605 -14.86 4.85 17.12
C MET A 605 -14.40 5.14 18.56
N ILE A 606 -14.42 6.40 19.00
CA ILE A 606 -13.87 6.83 20.30
C ILE A 606 -14.98 7.10 21.34
N SER A 607 -16.17 7.54 20.91
CA SER A 607 -17.34 7.81 21.77
C SER A 607 -17.58 6.71 22.81
N PRO A 608 -17.60 5.40 22.46
CA PRO A 608 -17.89 4.35 23.43
C PRO A 608 -16.95 4.31 24.65
N SER A 609 -15.71 4.82 24.55
CA SER A 609 -14.81 4.96 25.70
C SER A 609 -14.96 6.32 26.41
N ILE A 610 -15.36 7.38 25.70
CA ILE A 610 -15.76 8.67 26.30
C ILE A 610 -17.01 8.48 27.17
N ASP A 611 -18.01 7.76 26.65
CA ASP A 611 -19.25 7.43 27.33
C ASP A 611 -19.00 6.54 28.57
N LYS A 612 -18.05 5.58 28.50
CA LYS A 612 -17.59 4.83 29.69
C LYS A 612 -16.95 5.73 30.75
N ILE A 613 -16.13 6.73 30.39
CA ILE A 613 -15.53 7.67 31.35
C ILE A 613 -16.64 8.43 32.09
N ARG A 614 -17.68 8.86 31.37
CA ARG A 614 -18.85 9.52 31.95
C ARG A 614 -19.59 8.61 32.93
N VAL A 615 -19.93 7.38 32.53
CA VAL A 615 -20.61 6.41 33.42
C VAL A 615 -19.76 6.08 34.65
N MET A 616 -18.43 6.04 34.53
CA MET A 616 -17.52 5.87 35.66
C MET A 616 -17.47 7.07 36.61
N TYR A 617 -17.63 8.28 36.09
CA TYR A 617 -17.76 9.50 36.89
C TYR A 617 -19.10 9.55 37.64
N GLU A 618 -20.21 9.28 36.96
CA GLU A 618 -21.57 9.24 37.54
C GLU A 618 -21.64 8.20 38.68
N ARG A 619 -21.03 7.02 38.49
CA ARG A 619 -20.87 5.97 39.54
C ARG A 619 -20.15 6.41 40.81
N VAL A 620 -19.33 7.45 40.78
CA VAL A 620 -18.66 8.02 41.97
C VAL A 620 -19.53 9.08 42.65
N VAL A 621 -20.23 9.89 41.85
CA VAL A 621 -21.00 11.04 42.31
C VAL A 621 -22.37 10.65 42.85
N ASP A 622 -23.12 9.78 42.16
CA ASP A 622 -24.50 9.45 42.51
C ASP A 622 -24.70 8.83 43.91
N PRO A 623 -23.82 7.91 44.39
CA PRO A 623 -23.91 7.40 45.76
C PRO A 623 -23.75 8.50 46.82
N LEU A 624 -22.88 9.48 46.55
CA LEU A 624 -22.63 10.62 47.44
C LEU A 624 -23.82 11.59 47.45
N LEU A 625 -24.34 11.96 46.28
CA LEU A 625 -25.54 12.81 46.18
C LEU A 625 -26.77 12.15 46.82
N THR A 626 -26.91 10.83 46.66
CA THR A 626 -27.99 10.04 47.29
C THR A 626 -27.87 10.04 48.81
N ALA A 627 -26.66 9.88 49.36
CA ALA A 627 -26.44 9.96 50.80
C ALA A 627 -26.62 11.38 51.37
N ILE A 628 -26.23 12.41 50.62
CA ILE A 628 -26.51 13.81 50.96
C ILE A 628 -28.01 14.04 51.10
N ARG A 629 -28.81 13.63 50.10
CA ARG A 629 -30.29 13.72 50.16
C ARG A 629 -30.83 12.95 51.37
N ARG A 630 -30.39 11.69 51.58
CA ARG A 630 -30.85 10.86 52.70
C ARG A 630 -30.54 11.47 54.08
N GLU A 631 -29.34 12.01 54.29
CA GLU A 631 -28.99 12.63 55.58
C GLU A 631 -29.71 13.97 55.80
N LEU A 632 -29.88 14.80 54.77
CA LEU A 632 -30.66 16.04 54.88
C LEU A 632 -32.15 15.76 55.15
N GLY A 633 -32.74 14.77 54.47
CA GLY A 633 -34.10 14.31 54.74
C GLY A 633 -34.27 13.75 56.15
N ALA A 634 -33.31 12.95 56.63
CA ALA A 634 -33.31 12.44 58.00
C ALA A 634 -33.14 13.55 59.06
N ILE A 635 -32.47 14.66 58.74
CA ILE A 635 -32.41 15.85 59.61
C ILE A 635 -33.76 16.56 59.63
N VAL A 636 -34.37 16.80 58.46
CA VAL A 636 -35.70 17.43 58.34
C VAL A 636 -36.77 16.61 59.06
N ALA A 637 -36.74 15.28 58.97
CA ALA A 637 -37.69 14.40 59.66
C ALA A 637 -37.65 14.51 61.20
N ARG A 638 -36.59 15.07 61.79
CA ARG A 638 -36.56 15.36 63.24
C ARG A 638 -37.48 16.50 63.67
N LEU A 639 -38.08 17.23 62.71
CA LEU A 639 -39.19 18.17 62.94
C LEU A 639 -40.27 17.56 63.84
N HIS A 640 -40.69 16.33 63.56
CA HIS A 640 -41.76 15.61 64.28
C HIS A 640 -41.38 15.18 65.71
N ARG A 641 -40.13 15.42 66.14
CA ARG A 641 -39.69 15.22 67.53
C ARG A 641 -39.90 16.47 68.39
N ILE A 642 -40.36 17.58 67.80
CA ILE A 642 -40.67 18.82 68.51
C ILE A 642 -42.19 18.94 68.67
N ASP A 643 -42.64 19.12 69.91
CA ASP A 643 -44.05 19.34 70.23
C ASP A 643 -44.43 20.81 69.97
N PHE A 644 -44.89 21.10 68.76
CA PHE A 644 -45.40 22.41 68.35
C PHE A 644 -46.77 22.76 68.96
N GLY A 645 -47.37 21.88 69.78
CA GLY A 645 -48.60 22.14 70.53
C GLY A 645 -48.37 22.83 71.87
N LYS A 646 -47.18 22.68 72.47
CA LYS A 646 -46.84 23.34 73.73
C LYS A 646 -46.37 24.79 73.54
N SER A 647 -46.83 25.67 74.42
CA SER A 647 -46.23 27.00 74.61
C SER A 647 -44.79 26.82 75.12
N VAL A 648 -43.80 27.18 74.31
CA VAL A 648 -42.40 27.23 74.74
C VAL A 648 -42.27 28.24 75.91
N ASP A 649 -41.61 27.84 76.99
CA ASP A 649 -41.46 28.68 78.18
C ASP A 649 -40.77 30.01 77.84
N ARG A 650 -41.45 31.12 78.12
CA ARG A 650 -40.99 32.49 77.80
C ARG A 650 -39.67 32.91 78.47
N ALA A 651 -39.14 32.10 79.39
CA ALA A 651 -37.81 32.27 79.97
C ALA A 651 -36.67 31.88 79.00
N GLY A 652 -36.95 31.08 77.97
CA GLY A 652 -35.96 30.47 77.07
C GLY A 652 -35.59 31.26 75.81
N GLY A 653 -35.40 32.59 75.91
CA GLY A 653 -34.78 33.40 74.84
C GLY A 653 -35.50 33.41 73.48
N MET A 654 -36.57 34.20 73.35
CA MET A 654 -37.33 34.36 72.09
C MET A 654 -36.44 34.76 70.90
N GLY A 655 -36.59 34.06 69.76
CA GLY A 655 -36.08 34.48 68.45
C GLY A 655 -35.10 33.52 67.74
N GLY A 656 -34.71 32.41 68.34
CA GLY A 656 -33.83 31.41 67.70
C GLY A 656 -34.55 30.42 66.78
N PRO A 657 -33.90 29.93 65.71
CA PRO A 657 -34.41 28.80 64.92
C PRO A 657 -34.34 27.49 65.73
N SER A 658 -35.18 26.52 65.35
CA SER A 658 -35.30 25.24 66.03
C SER A 658 -34.04 24.38 65.91
N PHE A 659 -33.78 23.50 66.89
CA PHE A 659 -32.56 22.67 66.93
C PHE A 659 -32.31 21.85 65.65
N TYR A 660 -33.36 21.24 65.07
CA TYR A 660 -33.22 20.48 63.81
C TYR A 660 -32.88 21.39 62.61
N MET A 661 -33.34 22.65 62.63
CA MET A 661 -33.04 23.65 61.59
C MET A 661 -31.59 24.11 61.73
N LYS A 662 -31.10 24.39 62.94
CA LYS A 662 -29.69 24.68 63.17
C LYS A 662 -28.79 23.55 62.67
N ASP A 663 -29.08 22.30 63.05
CA ASP A 663 -28.35 21.13 62.55
C ASP A 663 -28.40 21.01 61.02
N LEU A 664 -29.50 21.44 60.38
CA LEU A 664 -29.63 21.46 58.92
C LEU A 664 -28.74 22.54 58.28
N VAL A 665 -28.70 23.75 58.85
CA VAL A 665 -27.80 24.85 58.40
C VAL A 665 -26.33 24.44 58.55
N ASP A 666 -25.95 23.92 59.72
CA ASP A 666 -24.59 23.45 60.00
C ASP A 666 -24.20 22.30 59.04
N LYS A 667 -25.13 21.39 58.72
CA LYS A 667 -24.91 20.29 57.77
C LYS A 667 -24.81 20.76 56.32
N LEU A 668 -25.67 21.68 55.87
CA LEU A 668 -25.61 22.28 54.54
C LEU A 668 -24.29 23.04 54.34
N SER A 669 -23.86 23.77 55.37
CA SER A 669 -22.54 24.43 55.41
C SER A 669 -21.42 23.41 55.22
N PHE A 670 -21.36 22.35 56.04
CA PHE A 670 -20.38 21.28 55.92
C PHE A 670 -20.35 20.60 54.55
N ILE A 671 -21.52 20.24 53.99
CA ILE A 671 -21.61 19.62 52.66
C ILE A 671 -21.01 20.54 51.60
N LYS A 672 -21.25 21.85 51.68
CA LYS A 672 -20.71 22.83 50.74
C LYS A 672 -19.20 23.06 50.92
N THR A 673 -18.75 23.32 52.15
CA THR A 673 -17.37 23.75 52.44
C THR A 673 -16.37 22.61 52.46
N GLU A 674 -16.78 21.41 52.88
CA GLU A 674 -15.86 20.27 53.03
C GLU A 674 -16.08 19.15 52.02
N VAL A 675 -17.30 18.90 51.53
CA VAL A 675 -17.58 17.75 50.64
C VAL A 675 -17.58 18.17 49.17
N LEU A 676 -18.47 19.08 48.77
CA LEU A 676 -18.62 19.52 47.38
C LEU A 676 -17.41 20.35 46.90
N SER A 677 -16.76 21.09 47.80
CA SER A 677 -15.56 21.90 47.49
C SER A 677 -14.36 21.09 46.97
N LYS A 678 -14.31 19.78 47.25
CA LYS A 678 -13.23 18.90 46.74
C LYS A 678 -13.44 18.49 45.27
N TYR A 679 -14.64 18.67 44.72
CA TYR A 679 -14.97 18.39 43.32
C TYR A 679 -14.74 19.65 42.48
N SER A 680 -13.62 19.72 41.76
CA SER A 680 -13.32 20.86 40.88
C SER A 680 -14.02 20.71 39.53
N VAL A 681 -15.36 20.75 39.58
CA VAL A 681 -16.26 20.44 38.46
C VAL A 681 -17.01 21.71 38.06
N GLU A 682 -16.51 22.37 37.01
CA GLU A 682 -17.15 23.55 36.42
C GLU A 682 -18.49 23.15 35.79
N GLY A 683 -19.58 23.84 36.17
CA GLY A 683 -20.93 23.58 35.67
C GLY A 683 -21.76 22.65 36.57
N GLU A 684 -21.42 21.36 36.66
CA GLU A 684 -22.30 20.39 37.35
C GLU A 684 -22.41 20.60 38.87
N SER A 685 -21.41 21.20 39.53
CA SER A 685 -21.52 21.57 40.95
C SER A 685 -22.77 22.43 41.22
N HIS A 686 -23.14 23.31 40.28
CA HIS A 686 -24.37 24.11 40.36
C HIS A 686 -25.64 23.27 40.15
N THR A 687 -25.63 22.28 39.24
CA THR A 687 -26.80 21.41 39.02
C THR A 687 -27.04 20.47 40.20
N TRP A 688 -25.98 19.98 40.83
CA TRP A 688 -26.05 19.22 42.08
C TRP A 688 -26.61 20.06 43.23
N VAL A 689 -26.09 21.29 43.40
CA VAL A 689 -26.60 22.25 44.40
C VAL A 689 -28.08 22.54 44.17
N MET A 690 -28.52 22.84 42.94
CA MET A 690 -29.95 23.03 42.63
C MET A 690 -30.79 21.79 42.94
N SER A 691 -30.31 20.58 42.61
CA SER A 691 -30.99 19.32 42.89
C SER A 691 -31.15 19.07 44.39
N ILE A 692 -30.11 19.36 45.18
CA ILE A 692 -30.14 19.25 46.65
C ILE A 692 -31.13 20.27 47.24
N VAL A 693 -31.11 21.53 46.80
CA VAL A 693 -32.00 22.58 47.31
C VAL A 693 -33.47 22.27 46.97
N LYS A 694 -33.79 21.87 45.73
CA LYS A 694 -35.15 21.45 45.33
C LYS A 694 -35.65 20.28 46.18
N PHE A 695 -34.80 19.27 46.40
CA PHE A 695 -35.11 18.14 47.29
C PHE A 695 -35.42 18.61 48.72
N VAL A 696 -34.53 19.41 49.33
CA VAL A 696 -34.73 19.91 50.70
C VAL A 696 -36.01 20.76 50.82
N LEU A 697 -36.32 21.62 49.85
CA LEU A 697 -37.57 22.40 49.84
C LEU A 697 -38.81 21.50 49.81
N ARG A 698 -38.86 20.53 48.88
CA ARG A 698 -39.98 19.59 48.74
C ARG A 698 -40.17 18.74 49.98
N THR A 699 -39.10 18.10 50.47
CA THR A 699 -39.12 17.26 51.68
C THR A 699 -39.50 18.08 52.92
N PHE A 700 -38.99 19.30 53.07
CA PHE A 700 -39.35 20.19 54.19
C PHE A 700 -40.83 20.59 54.17
N VAL A 701 -41.37 21.00 53.02
CA VAL A 701 -42.79 21.36 52.91
C VAL A 701 -43.69 20.15 53.18
N LEU A 702 -43.34 18.97 52.66
CA LEU A 702 -44.10 17.74 52.95
C LEU A 702 -44.08 17.42 54.45
N HIS A 703 -42.93 17.47 55.12
CA HIS A 703 -42.85 17.28 56.57
C HIS A 703 -43.64 18.33 57.36
N VAL A 704 -43.54 19.63 57.01
CA VAL A 704 -44.33 20.70 57.64
C VAL A 704 -45.83 20.51 57.44
N SER A 705 -46.27 20.02 56.28
CA SER A 705 -47.70 19.83 55.99
C SER A 705 -48.38 18.79 56.89
N ILE A 706 -47.61 17.90 57.53
CA ILE A 706 -48.10 16.83 58.41
C ILE A 706 -47.68 17.01 59.89
N THR A 707 -47.17 18.18 60.32
CA THR A 707 -46.81 18.40 61.74
C THR A 707 -48.04 18.55 62.64
N GLN A 708 -48.18 17.66 63.62
CA GLN A 708 -49.25 17.68 64.63
C GLN A 708 -48.63 17.37 66.00
N PRO A 709 -49.07 18.00 67.12
CA PRO A 709 -50.03 19.10 67.23
C PRO A 709 -49.44 20.48 66.86
N LEU A 710 -50.29 21.44 66.47
CA LEU A 710 -49.87 22.76 65.97
C LEU A 710 -50.58 23.91 66.70
N SER A 711 -49.88 24.58 67.61
CA SER A 711 -50.35 25.79 68.31
C SER A 711 -50.05 27.07 67.52
N GLU A 712 -50.63 28.23 67.91
CA GLU A 712 -50.27 29.54 67.34
C GLU A 712 -48.77 29.86 67.53
N THR A 713 -48.23 29.57 68.71
CA THR A 713 -46.79 29.65 68.99
C THR A 713 -45.97 28.72 68.09
N GLY A 714 -46.49 27.53 67.79
CA GLY A 714 -45.89 26.59 66.85
C GLY A 714 -45.88 27.11 65.41
N LYS A 715 -46.99 27.70 64.94
CA LYS A 715 -47.07 28.36 63.62
C LYS A 715 -46.03 29.47 63.48
N LEU A 716 -45.86 30.29 64.51
CA LEU A 716 -44.84 31.35 64.53
C LEU A 716 -43.42 30.76 64.47
N GLN A 717 -43.11 29.72 65.26
CA GLN A 717 -41.81 29.05 65.19
C GLN A 717 -41.53 28.44 63.80
N LEU A 718 -42.53 27.81 63.17
CA LEU A 718 -42.42 27.32 61.80
C LEU A 718 -42.15 28.46 60.79
N THR A 719 -42.71 29.67 60.98
CA THR A 719 -42.36 30.81 60.11
C THR A 719 -40.93 31.33 60.31
N THR A 720 -40.38 31.22 61.53
CA THR A 720 -38.96 31.46 61.81
C THR A 720 -38.09 30.44 61.10
N ASP A 721 -38.38 29.14 61.28
CA ASP A 721 -37.66 28.04 60.63
C ASP A 721 -37.73 28.12 59.09
N MET A 722 -38.87 28.51 58.52
CA MET A 722 -38.98 28.81 57.08
C MET A 722 -38.06 29.96 56.64
N THR A 723 -37.85 30.98 57.48
CA THR A 723 -36.96 32.11 57.16
C THR A 723 -35.49 31.68 57.21
N GLU A 724 -35.12 30.92 58.24
CA GLU A 724 -33.78 30.36 58.39
C GLU A 724 -33.46 29.41 57.23
N LEU A 725 -34.41 28.58 56.81
CA LEU A 725 -34.27 27.70 55.64
C LEU A 725 -34.08 28.49 54.34
N GLU A 726 -34.89 29.53 54.09
CA GLU A 726 -34.71 30.41 52.93
C GLU A 726 -33.32 31.07 52.92
N PHE A 727 -32.86 31.55 54.08
CA PHE A 727 -31.53 32.13 54.23
C PHE A 727 -30.43 31.10 53.98
N ALA A 728 -30.47 29.95 54.66
CA ALA A 728 -29.48 28.89 54.55
C ALA A 728 -29.38 28.29 53.14
N LEU A 729 -30.52 28.09 52.45
CA LEU A 729 -30.53 27.61 51.07
C LEU A 729 -30.01 28.68 50.09
N SER A 730 -30.33 29.97 50.31
CA SER A 730 -29.74 31.05 49.51
C SER A 730 -28.21 31.14 49.69
N ALA A 731 -27.72 30.96 50.93
CA ALA A 731 -26.30 30.91 51.25
C ALA A 731 -25.61 29.64 50.68
N PHE A 732 -26.32 28.51 50.63
CA PHE A 732 -25.88 27.28 49.98
C PHE A 732 -25.75 27.47 48.45
N MET A 733 -26.63 28.25 47.82
CA MET A 733 -26.56 28.56 46.38
C MET A 733 -25.47 29.57 45.95
N VAL A 734 -25.02 30.48 46.82
CA VAL A 734 -24.01 31.52 46.42
C VAL A 734 -22.64 30.89 46.20
N ASP A 735 -22.22 30.70 44.94
CA ASP A 735 -20.92 30.13 44.64
C ASP A 735 -19.74 31.04 45.08
N GLY A 736 -18.74 30.43 45.72
CA GLY A 736 -17.74 31.11 46.54
C GLY A 736 -16.69 31.91 45.76
N SER A 737 -16.61 31.74 44.44
CA SER A 737 -15.56 32.35 43.61
C SER A 737 -15.96 33.67 42.94
N GLN A 738 -17.24 33.86 42.55
CA GLN A 738 -17.62 34.94 41.63
C GLN A 738 -18.83 35.80 42.02
N SER A 739 -19.72 35.40 42.94
CA SER A 739 -20.94 36.19 43.23
C SER A 739 -20.91 36.98 44.54
N LYS A 740 -20.14 38.09 44.57
CA LYS A 740 -20.31 39.17 45.56
C LYS A 740 -21.33 40.25 45.14
N LYS A 741 -22.05 40.06 44.03
CA LYS A 741 -23.02 41.05 43.48
C LYS A 741 -24.42 40.51 43.13
N ARG A 742 -24.68 39.21 43.26
CA ARG A 742 -26.02 38.63 43.24
C ARG A 742 -26.13 37.60 44.37
N GLY A 743 -27.07 37.80 45.29
CA GLY A 743 -27.52 36.70 46.16
C GLY A 743 -28.05 35.56 45.30
N GLY A 744 -27.96 34.32 45.78
CA GLY A 744 -28.44 33.15 45.05
C GLY A 744 -29.91 33.32 44.74
N ASN A 745 -30.28 33.46 43.46
CA ASN A 745 -31.63 33.86 43.11
C ASN A 745 -32.59 32.67 43.25
N LEU A 746 -33.16 32.51 44.45
CA LEU A 746 -34.00 31.36 44.83
C LEU A 746 -35.27 31.26 43.97
N GLU A 747 -35.69 32.37 43.34
CA GLU A 747 -36.70 32.44 42.28
C GLU A 747 -36.42 31.48 41.09
N SER A 748 -35.14 31.24 40.78
CA SER A 748 -34.70 30.36 39.67
C SER A 748 -35.00 28.88 39.89
N LEU A 749 -35.40 28.47 41.10
CA LEU A 749 -35.90 27.12 41.33
C LEU A 749 -37.33 26.94 40.82
N GLY A 750 -38.09 28.03 40.68
CA GLY A 750 -39.47 27.97 40.21
C GLY A 750 -40.43 27.48 41.28
N ASP A 751 -41.03 26.33 41.05
CA ASP A 751 -42.28 25.92 41.72
C ASP A 751 -42.05 25.48 43.17
N GLU A 752 -40.95 24.81 43.51
CA GLU A 752 -40.65 24.35 44.88
C GLU A 752 -40.37 25.52 45.83
N TYR A 753 -39.86 26.65 45.32
CA TYR A 753 -39.70 27.87 46.12
C TYR A 753 -41.00 28.67 46.22
N ARG A 754 -41.79 28.76 45.14
CA ARG A 754 -43.16 29.32 45.21
C ARG A 754 -44.03 28.57 46.22
N LEU A 755 -43.88 27.24 46.28
CA LEU A 755 -44.54 26.39 47.26
C LEU A 755 -44.14 26.75 48.70
N LEU A 756 -42.86 26.85 49.04
CA LEU A 756 -42.44 27.29 50.39
C LEU A 756 -43.02 28.67 50.75
N ARG A 757 -43.03 29.60 49.78
CA ARG A 757 -43.60 30.94 49.94
C ARG A 757 -45.13 30.94 50.13
N ALA A 758 -45.85 30.03 49.47
CA ALA A 758 -47.29 29.86 49.61
C ALA A 758 -47.71 29.08 50.88
N MET A 759 -46.82 28.24 51.44
CA MET A 759 -47.03 27.60 52.74
C MET A 759 -47.10 28.59 53.91
N ARG A 760 -46.30 29.66 53.86
CA ARG A 760 -46.25 30.67 54.94
C ARG A 760 -47.63 31.30 55.25
N PRO A 761 -48.43 31.81 54.28
CA PRO A 761 -49.79 32.27 54.56
C PRO A 761 -50.78 31.12 54.86
N LEU A 762 -50.63 29.94 54.23
CA LEU A 762 -51.50 28.77 54.46
C LEU A 762 -51.59 28.39 55.95
N LEU A 763 -50.50 28.51 56.72
CA LEU A 763 -50.49 28.27 58.16
C LEU A 763 -51.52 29.12 58.94
N PHE A 764 -51.83 30.33 58.47
CA PHE A 764 -52.68 31.31 59.16
C PHE A 764 -54.08 31.52 58.55
N LEU A 765 -54.35 31.00 57.34
CA LEU A 765 -55.70 31.03 56.75
C LEU A 765 -56.75 30.39 57.68
N GLU A 766 -57.97 30.90 57.65
CA GLU A 766 -59.12 30.33 58.36
C GLU A 766 -59.60 29.03 57.69
N ASN A 767 -60.26 28.15 58.44
CA ASN A 767 -60.69 26.84 57.92
C ASN A 767 -61.54 26.95 56.64
N ALA A 768 -62.48 27.90 56.60
CA ALA A 768 -63.34 28.14 55.44
C ALA A 768 -62.57 28.61 54.18
N GLN A 769 -61.40 29.23 54.35
CA GLN A 769 -60.56 29.72 53.25
C GLN A 769 -59.74 28.60 52.60
N LEU A 770 -59.46 27.50 53.33
CA LEU A 770 -58.66 26.36 52.83
C LEU A 770 -59.32 25.62 51.65
N ALA A 771 -60.63 25.77 51.44
CA ALA A 771 -61.34 25.16 50.32
C ALA A 771 -61.46 26.06 49.07
N ASN A 772 -61.02 27.33 49.14
CA ASN A 772 -61.12 28.29 48.05
C ASN A 772 -59.86 28.27 47.15
N PRO A 773 -59.96 27.85 45.86
CA PRO A 773 -58.79 27.74 44.97
C PRO A 773 -58.02 29.06 44.73
N LYS A 774 -58.62 30.22 45.05
CA LYS A 774 -57.96 31.52 44.96
C LYS A 774 -56.97 31.76 46.10
N ASP A 775 -57.30 31.30 47.31
CA ASP A 775 -56.54 31.58 48.52
C ASP A 775 -55.42 30.53 48.74
N THR A 776 -55.58 29.33 48.17
CA THR A 776 -54.56 28.26 48.14
C THR A 776 -53.70 28.26 46.87
N SER A 777 -53.69 29.36 46.10
CA SER A 777 -53.01 29.40 44.80
C SER A 777 -51.49 29.20 44.93
N GLY A 778 -50.94 28.21 44.22
CA GLY A 778 -49.51 27.87 44.28
C GLY A 778 -49.14 26.75 45.27
N VAL A 779 -50.12 26.14 45.95
CA VAL A 779 -49.91 24.95 46.80
C VAL A 779 -50.54 23.71 46.13
N PRO A 780 -49.83 22.58 45.99
CA PRO A 780 -50.41 21.32 45.53
C PRO A 780 -51.57 20.86 46.43
N PRO A 781 -52.69 20.34 45.87
CA PRO A 781 -53.86 19.93 46.65
C PRO A 781 -53.56 18.95 47.79
N LEU A 782 -52.59 18.04 47.58
CA LEU A 782 -52.11 17.09 48.59
C LEU A 782 -51.69 17.77 49.91
N ILE A 783 -50.99 18.90 49.81
CA ILE A 783 -50.45 19.64 50.95
C ILE A 783 -51.55 20.47 51.65
N VAL A 784 -52.54 20.96 50.89
CA VAL A 784 -53.76 21.56 51.46
C VAL A 784 -54.56 20.52 52.24
N LEU A 785 -54.70 19.30 51.70
CA LEU A 785 -55.38 18.18 52.37
C LEU A 785 -54.65 17.77 53.66
N HIS A 786 -53.32 17.61 53.64
CA HIS A 786 -52.54 17.34 54.86
C HIS A 786 -52.79 18.39 55.96
N HIS A 787 -52.81 19.68 55.60
CA HIS A 787 -53.04 20.78 56.54
C HIS A 787 -54.47 20.84 57.08
N ILE A 788 -55.47 20.44 56.28
CA ILE A 788 -56.86 20.22 56.75
C ILE A 788 -56.90 19.08 57.78
N LEU A 789 -56.21 17.96 57.50
CA LEU A 789 -56.14 16.82 58.42
C LEU A 789 -55.43 17.18 59.74
N VAL A 790 -54.27 17.87 59.69
CA VAL A 790 -53.52 18.34 60.88
C VAL A 790 -54.37 19.19 61.83
N ARG A 791 -55.24 20.04 61.28
CA ARG A 791 -56.15 20.92 62.05
C ARG A 791 -57.36 20.19 62.63
N SER A 792 -57.68 19.02 62.12
CA SER A 792 -58.86 18.23 62.46
C SER A 792 -58.56 17.21 63.57
N PRO A 793 -59.59 16.61 64.21
CA PRO A 793 -59.43 15.45 65.09
C PRO A 793 -59.22 14.12 64.32
N LEU A 794 -58.96 14.16 63.01
CA LEU A 794 -58.74 12.97 62.18
C LEU A 794 -57.29 12.47 62.33
N PRO A 795 -57.04 11.15 62.36
CA PRO A 795 -55.69 10.60 62.26
C PRO A 795 -55.11 10.88 60.86
N LEU A 796 -53.83 11.22 60.80
CA LEU A 796 -53.12 11.43 59.54
C LEU A 796 -52.91 10.08 58.79
N PRO A 797 -52.70 10.10 57.45
CA PRO A 797 -52.62 8.86 56.67
C PRO A 797 -51.53 7.90 57.13
N HIS A 798 -50.38 8.43 57.57
CA HIS A 798 -49.30 7.62 58.16
C HIS A 798 -49.76 6.88 59.42
N SER A 799 -50.55 7.53 60.29
CA SER A 799 -51.07 6.95 61.53
C SER A 799 -52.12 5.86 61.24
N LEU A 800 -52.93 6.02 60.19
CA LEU A 800 -53.90 5.03 59.74
C LEU A 800 -53.23 3.75 59.21
N HIS A 801 -52.08 3.87 58.54
CA HIS A 801 -51.32 2.74 57.99
C HIS A 801 -50.20 2.21 58.90
N GLY A 802 -50.00 2.80 60.07
CA GLY A 802 -48.96 2.41 61.03
C GLY A 802 -47.53 2.80 60.61
N TRP A 803 -47.38 3.71 59.66
CA TRP A 803 -46.09 4.20 59.14
C TRP A 803 -45.53 5.32 60.01
N GLN A 804 -44.21 5.44 60.07
CA GLN A 804 -43.55 6.65 60.55
C GLN A 804 -43.76 7.80 59.56
N GLU A 805 -43.70 9.05 60.03
CA GLU A 805 -43.90 10.24 59.19
C GLU A 805 -42.83 10.34 58.08
N ALA A 806 -41.61 9.89 58.37
CA ALA A 806 -40.53 9.80 57.40
C ALA A 806 -40.73 8.69 56.34
N GLU A 807 -41.43 7.61 56.68
CA GLU A 807 -41.80 6.55 55.74
C GLU A 807 -42.93 7.03 54.82
N TYR A 808 -43.89 7.78 55.37
CA TYR A 808 -44.96 8.41 54.59
C TYR A 808 -44.45 9.48 53.61
N VAL A 809 -43.59 10.41 54.05
CA VAL A 809 -43.00 11.41 53.14
C VAL A 809 -42.17 10.73 52.04
N ARG A 810 -41.44 9.66 52.37
CA ARG A 810 -40.74 8.85 51.36
C ARG A 810 -41.71 8.16 50.40
N TRP A 811 -42.80 7.58 50.88
CA TRP A 811 -43.82 6.96 50.04
C TRP A 811 -44.45 7.97 49.06
N VAL A 812 -44.76 9.19 49.54
CA VAL A 812 -45.25 10.32 48.72
C VAL A 812 -44.23 10.82 47.70
N ASP A 813 -42.92 10.67 47.96
CA ASP A 813 -41.86 10.96 46.98
C ASP A 813 -41.59 9.81 45.99
N GLU A 814 -42.05 8.59 46.27
CA GLU A 814 -41.93 7.41 45.41
C GLU A 814 -43.18 7.13 44.55
N HIS A 815 -44.33 7.77 44.84
CA HIS A 815 -45.62 7.58 44.15
C HIS A 815 -46.14 8.87 43.50
N SER A 816 -47.20 8.77 42.69
CA SER A 816 -47.86 9.91 42.05
C SER A 816 -48.72 10.72 43.02
N GLU A 817 -48.99 11.99 42.67
CA GLU A 817 -49.97 12.80 43.40
C GLU A 817 -51.39 12.21 43.38
N GLU A 818 -51.74 11.44 42.34
CA GLU A 818 -53.06 10.80 42.22
C GLU A 818 -53.20 9.66 43.22
N GLU A 819 -52.20 8.78 43.32
CA GLU A 819 -52.14 7.72 44.33
C GLU A 819 -52.17 8.31 45.75
N ALA A 820 -51.41 9.39 46.01
CA ALA A 820 -51.43 10.08 47.30
C ALA A 820 -52.78 10.71 47.65
N ARG A 821 -53.53 11.22 46.65
CA ARG A 821 -54.91 11.72 46.85
C ARG A 821 -55.89 10.58 47.14
N THR A 822 -55.81 9.46 46.42
CA THR A 822 -56.68 8.28 46.67
C THR A 822 -56.43 7.64 48.03
N LEU A 823 -55.19 7.68 48.54
CA LEU A 823 -54.86 7.25 49.90
C LEU A 823 -55.60 8.09 50.96
N ILE A 824 -55.65 9.41 50.77
CA ILE A 824 -56.39 10.33 51.64
C ILE A 824 -57.91 10.11 51.53
N GLU A 825 -58.43 9.94 50.31
CA GLU A 825 -59.85 9.66 50.08
C GLU A 825 -60.29 8.33 50.74
N GLY A 826 -59.47 7.29 50.62
CA GLY A 826 -59.67 6.01 51.31
C GLY A 826 -59.62 6.14 52.83
N GLY A 827 -58.70 6.95 53.38
CA GLY A 827 -58.63 7.25 54.80
C GLY A 827 -59.85 8.00 55.34
N LEU A 828 -60.36 8.98 54.58
CA LEU A 828 -61.60 9.70 54.90
C LEU A 828 -62.81 8.76 54.90
N ALA A 829 -62.99 7.95 53.85
CA ALA A 829 -64.08 6.99 53.74
C ALA A 829 -64.03 5.89 54.82
N HIS A 830 -62.82 5.46 55.21
CA HIS A 830 -62.64 4.55 56.35
C HIS A 830 -63.12 5.21 57.65
N TRP A 831 -62.69 6.45 57.93
CA TRP A 831 -63.06 7.17 59.15
C TRP A 831 -64.57 7.44 59.24
N GLU A 832 -65.22 7.83 58.14
CA GLU A 832 -66.68 8.01 58.08
C GLU A 832 -67.39 6.71 58.49
N LYS A 833 -67.04 5.59 57.84
CA LYS A 833 -67.59 4.26 58.13
C LYS A 833 -67.33 3.80 59.56
N THR A 834 -66.16 4.09 60.14
CA THR A 834 -65.86 3.75 61.54
C THR A 834 -66.77 4.52 62.50
N ASN A 835 -67.03 5.81 62.26
CA ASN A 835 -67.91 6.60 63.15
C ASN A 835 -69.39 6.24 62.97
N GLU A 836 -69.84 5.87 61.77
CA GLU A 836 -71.16 5.25 61.56
C GLU A 836 -71.35 3.98 62.41
N THR A 837 -70.28 3.21 62.65
CA THR A 837 -70.32 2.04 63.54
C THR A 837 -70.08 2.33 65.03
N GLU A 838 -69.35 3.39 65.38
CA GLU A 838 -69.07 3.76 66.79
C GLU A 838 -70.12 4.69 67.43
N GLY A 839 -70.97 5.35 66.64
CA GLY A 839 -72.06 6.20 67.14
C GLY A 839 -71.60 7.49 67.84
N ARG A 840 -70.33 7.89 67.68
CA ARG A 840 -69.81 9.20 68.11
C ARG A 840 -70.20 10.26 67.08
N ASP A 841 -70.69 11.40 67.56
CA ASP A 841 -71.15 12.50 66.68
C ASP A 841 -70.29 13.78 66.84
N PRO A 842 -69.00 13.76 66.45
CA PRO A 842 -68.14 14.94 66.49
C PRO A 842 -68.55 15.92 65.37
N LYS A 843 -69.45 16.86 65.67
CA LYS A 843 -69.84 17.95 64.77
C LYS A 843 -68.62 18.66 64.17
N ASP A 844 -67.62 18.91 65.03
CA ASP A 844 -66.36 19.57 64.73
C ASP A 844 -65.56 18.85 63.62
N ALA A 845 -65.66 17.53 63.50
CA ALA A 845 -64.96 16.75 62.48
C ALA A 845 -65.64 16.82 61.09
N LYS A 846 -66.98 16.97 61.07
CA LYS A 846 -67.76 16.99 59.82
C LYS A 846 -67.44 18.21 58.94
N GLU A 847 -67.04 19.33 59.55
CA GLU A 847 -66.54 20.51 58.84
C GLU A 847 -65.29 20.18 58.01
N TYR A 848 -64.24 19.62 58.64
CA TYR A 848 -62.98 19.29 57.97
C TYR A 848 -63.16 18.27 56.85
N ILE A 849 -64.07 17.31 56.99
CA ILE A 849 -64.37 16.31 55.96
C ILE A 849 -65.05 16.94 54.73
N LEU A 850 -65.98 17.87 54.95
CA LEU A 850 -66.62 18.62 53.86
C LEU A 850 -65.60 19.51 53.14
N LEU A 851 -64.70 20.16 53.88
CA LEU A 851 -63.59 20.95 53.32
C LEU A 851 -62.63 20.05 52.51
N ALA A 852 -62.21 18.89 53.04
CA ALA A 852 -61.33 17.95 52.34
C ALA A 852 -61.97 17.38 51.07
N ARG A 853 -63.25 16.96 51.12
CA ARG A 853 -64.02 16.52 49.94
C ARG A 853 -64.16 17.63 48.91
N THR A 854 -64.34 18.89 49.33
CA THR A 854 -64.36 20.06 48.42
C THR A 854 -63.00 20.28 47.74
N VAL A 855 -61.88 20.16 48.46
CA VAL A 855 -60.54 20.26 47.89
C VAL A 855 -60.26 19.12 46.90
N LEU A 856 -60.64 17.88 47.23
CA LEU A 856 -60.54 16.73 46.30
C LEU A 856 -61.35 16.99 45.00
N GLN A 857 -62.61 17.43 45.09
CA GLN A 857 -63.45 17.76 43.93
C GLN A 857 -62.96 18.97 43.11
N ASN A 858 -62.18 19.87 43.71
CA ASN A 858 -61.55 20.98 43.01
C ASN A 858 -60.19 20.59 42.41
N ALA A 859 -59.59 19.49 42.87
CA ALA A 859 -58.34 18.92 42.37
C ALA A 859 -58.54 17.80 41.31
N SER A 860 -59.80 17.42 41.05
CA SER A 860 -60.22 16.45 40.03
C SER A 860 -60.88 17.13 38.81
N LYS A 861 -60.59 18.41 38.57
CA LYS A 861 -61.10 19.26 37.49
C LYS A 861 -59.94 19.97 36.80
#